data_AF-A0A842LKB1-F1
#
_entry.id   AF-A0A842LKB1-F1
#
_cell.length_a   1.000
_cell.length_b   1.000
_cell.length_c   1.000
_cell.angle_alpha   90.00
_cell.angle_beta   90.00
_cell.angle_gamma   90.00
#
_symmetry.space_group_name_H-M   'P 1'
#
loop_
_entity.id
_entity.type
_entity.pdbx_description
1 polymer ?
#
loop_
_entity_poly.entity_id
_entity_poly.type
_entity_poly.pdbx_seq_one_letter_code
_entity_poly.pdbx_strand_id
1 'polypeptide(L)'
;MIEDYFSRLEDEMKKCYEIAKEARRRREDPTLEPEIPVARDLAERVERLMGVPGLAEMIREYNSRHSLEETAILIGSEFAKGGIGNFKGIKAVEMAVRTAIAILTGGVVAAPIDGIAKLGEGRNDDGTKFLRVYYAGPIRSAGGTAQALSVLVADYVGNLVGYSRYIPYEEEIERYIEEISLYRRIASLQYTPSEDEIRFIVSNCPVCIDGEPTEKEEVSGYRNLRRVETNRVRGGVALVIAEGLALKAPKIAKYVEKLNLESWNWIKKLTMKEEKEEEKEDSEKFMREVIAGRPVLSHPSRPGGFRLRYGRARNTGFASAGLNPATMVILDEFIAVGTQLKLELPGKAAGISPVDSIEGPTVRLLNGDVLRVDDIESAMKLKGKVDEILDLGEILINYGDFLENNHRLLPPSYSLEIWLQEVPVEIMGLRNVEDPTGEEALRWCEMGAPLHPKFTYLWHDISLEELKALCSYVERNGRFDGENLRIPFDERVKEILEKLLVPHKVREELIIEDAKPLIRSLGLSDELKRIREIPASGTALEAVNQISGFKIRARAPTRIGARMGRPEKAKERKMKASPHVLFPLGESGGRMRSIIEAADKGTVKLTLNVRFCPKCQKETPLIRCECGERTFSMRKCSSCGRITSEELCPRCKKQTSEFSEYEVNLREILDKALRELQISSLKELKGVKELMSARRTPEPLEKGIIRA
;
A
#
# COMPACT_ATOMS: atom_id res chain seq x y z
N MET A 1 -17.56 -28.74 3.13
CA MET A 1 -17.63 -27.52 2.29
C MET A 1 -16.29 -26.80 2.15
N ILE A 2 -15.66 -26.29 3.21
CA ILE A 2 -14.34 -25.60 3.10
C ILE A 2 -13.20 -26.60 2.84
N GLU A 3 -13.18 -27.73 3.54
CA GLU A 3 -12.17 -28.78 3.32
C GLU A 3 -12.27 -29.35 1.90
N ASP A 4 -13.48 -29.63 1.41
CA ASP A 4 -13.71 -30.07 0.03
C ASP A 4 -13.21 -29.03 -1.00
N TYR A 5 -13.43 -27.74 -0.72
CA TYR A 5 -12.94 -26.65 -1.56
C TYR A 5 -11.41 -26.64 -1.64
N PHE A 6 -10.72 -26.74 -0.49
CA PHE A 6 -9.26 -26.80 -0.48
C PHE A 6 -8.73 -28.08 -1.12
N SER A 7 -9.36 -29.24 -0.88
CA SER A 7 -8.98 -30.50 -1.53
C SER A 7 -9.08 -30.38 -3.05
N ARG A 8 -10.15 -29.78 -3.57
CA ARG A 8 -10.29 -29.56 -5.01
C ARG A 8 -9.18 -28.70 -5.58
N LEU A 9 -8.84 -27.59 -4.92
CA LEU A 9 -7.74 -26.71 -5.34
C LEU A 9 -6.39 -27.42 -5.26
N GLU A 10 -6.15 -28.21 -4.21
CA GLU A 10 -4.93 -29.00 -4.07
C GLU A 10 -4.80 -30.04 -5.16
N ASP A 11 -5.89 -30.73 -5.52
CA ASP A 11 -5.87 -31.76 -6.54
C ASP A 11 -5.64 -31.17 -7.93
N GLU A 12 -6.25 -30.02 -8.26
CA GLU A 12 -5.97 -29.27 -9.48
C GLU A 12 -4.51 -28.77 -9.53
N MET A 13 -4.02 -28.21 -8.42
CA MET A 13 -2.64 -27.75 -8.31
C MET A 13 -1.64 -28.90 -8.46
N LYS A 14 -1.88 -30.07 -7.84
CA LYS A 14 -1.06 -31.28 -8.01
C LYS A 14 -1.02 -31.73 -9.47
N LYS A 15 -2.18 -31.75 -10.16
CA LYS A 15 -2.25 -32.07 -11.59
C LYS A 15 -1.38 -31.13 -12.42
N CYS A 16 -1.50 -29.82 -12.21
CA CYS A 16 -0.66 -28.82 -12.88
C CYS A 16 0.83 -28.99 -12.57
N TYR A 17 1.16 -29.32 -11.31
CA TYR A 17 2.54 -29.51 -10.88
C TYR A 17 3.18 -30.77 -11.48
N GLU A 18 2.43 -31.86 -11.63
CA GLU A 18 2.91 -33.07 -12.29
C GLU A 18 3.15 -32.84 -13.79
N ILE A 19 2.29 -32.07 -14.47
CA ILE A 19 2.53 -31.64 -15.86
C ILE A 19 3.84 -30.85 -15.95
N ALA A 20 4.06 -29.92 -15.01
CA ALA A 20 5.29 -29.13 -14.97
C ALA A 20 6.54 -29.99 -14.69
N LYS A 21 6.46 -30.98 -13.79
CA LYS A 21 7.55 -31.94 -13.54
C LYS A 21 7.90 -32.74 -14.77
N GLU A 22 6.90 -33.30 -15.45
CA GLU A 22 7.12 -34.08 -16.66
C GLU A 22 7.76 -33.23 -17.77
N ALA A 23 7.31 -31.99 -17.94
CA ALA A 23 7.94 -31.04 -18.86
C ALA A 23 9.40 -30.76 -18.48
N ARG A 24 9.70 -30.47 -17.20
CA ARG A 24 11.06 -30.16 -16.73
C ARG A 24 12.03 -31.35 -16.87
N ARG A 25 11.54 -32.58 -16.73
CA ARG A 25 12.33 -33.81 -16.92
C ARG A 25 12.82 -34.02 -18.36
N ARG A 26 12.22 -33.34 -19.35
CA ARG A 26 12.68 -33.34 -20.75
C ARG A 26 14.02 -32.61 -20.95
N ARG A 27 14.57 -31.98 -19.91
CA ARG A 27 15.91 -31.36 -19.89
C ARG A 27 16.06 -30.14 -20.82
N GLU A 28 14.96 -29.48 -21.14
CA GLU A 28 14.93 -28.29 -22.01
C GLU A 28 15.06 -26.98 -21.22
N ASP A 29 14.95 -27.06 -19.88
CA ASP A 29 14.95 -25.93 -18.96
C ASP A 29 16.16 -25.95 -17.99
N PRO A 30 16.48 -24.84 -17.30
CA PRO A 30 17.65 -24.75 -16.42
C PRO A 30 17.70 -25.81 -15.31
N THR A 31 16.55 -26.27 -14.83
CA THR A 31 16.39 -27.30 -13.79
C THR A 31 15.51 -28.45 -14.27
N LEU A 32 15.68 -29.62 -13.64
CA LEU A 32 14.90 -30.83 -13.93
C LEU A 32 13.61 -30.93 -13.12
N GLU A 33 13.43 -30.04 -12.16
CA GLU A 33 12.27 -29.96 -11.28
C GLU A 33 11.71 -28.53 -11.32
N PRO A 34 10.39 -28.34 -11.08
CA PRO A 34 9.81 -27.01 -10.97
C PRO A 34 10.51 -26.17 -9.89
N GLU A 35 10.83 -24.92 -10.22
CA GLU A 35 11.58 -24.01 -9.34
C GLU A 35 10.69 -23.22 -8.36
N ILE A 36 9.37 -23.41 -8.43
CA ILE A 36 8.39 -22.77 -7.55
C ILE A 36 7.86 -23.81 -6.56
N PRO A 37 8.39 -23.89 -5.34
CA PRO A 37 7.98 -24.91 -4.38
C PRO A 37 6.59 -24.63 -3.80
N VAL A 38 5.80 -25.68 -3.59
CA VAL A 38 4.41 -25.60 -3.07
C VAL A 38 4.37 -25.60 -1.55
N ALA A 39 4.14 -24.47 -0.89
CA ALA A 39 4.00 -24.38 0.57
C ALA A 39 2.54 -24.21 1.00
N ARG A 40 2.15 -24.84 2.13
CA ARG A 40 0.78 -24.79 2.65
C ARG A 40 0.48 -23.53 3.46
N ASP A 41 1.46 -23.07 4.22
CA ASP A 41 1.29 -21.96 5.16
C ASP A 41 2.51 -21.02 5.16
N LEU A 42 2.46 -20.00 6.02
CA LEU A 42 3.56 -19.06 6.24
C LEU A 42 4.83 -19.78 6.67
N ALA A 43 4.71 -20.73 7.59
CA ALA A 43 5.83 -21.42 8.20
C ALA A 43 6.64 -22.22 7.17
N GLU A 44 5.96 -22.99 6.31
CA GLU A 44 6.58 -23.72 5.20
C GLU A 44 7.17 -22.78 4.14
N ARG A 45 6.52 -21.63 3.86
CA ARG A 45 7.10 -20.64 2.94
C ARG A 45 8.44 -20.14 3.48
N VAL A 46 8.50 -19.79 4.77
CA VAL A 46 9.73 -19.31 5.40
C VAL A 46 10.80 -20.39 5.44
N GLU A 47 10.46 -21.62 5.84
CA GLU A 47 11.41 -22.75 5.86
C GLU A 47 12.04 -22.99 4.49
N ARG A 48 11.22 -23.02 3.44
CA ARG A 48 11.72 -23.26 2.07
C ARG A 48 12.49 -22.08 1.51
N LEU A 49 12.09 -20.85 1.86
CA LEU A 49 12.80 -19.64 1.46
C LEU A 49 14.19 -19.58 2.11
N MET A 50 14.30 -19.94 3.39
CA MET A 50 15.55 -19.92 4.15
C MET A 50 16.39 -21.18 3.96
N GLY A 51 15.79 -22.30 3.55
CA GLY A 51 16.46 -23.59 3.39
C GLY A 51 16.92 -24.20 4.72
N VAL A 52 16.17 -23.98 5.81
CA VAL A 52 16.53 -24.44 7.17
C VAL A 52 15.51 -25.48 7.67
N PRO A 53 15.83 -26.78 7.60
CA PRO A 53 14.92 -27.85 8.03
C PRO A 53 14.48 -27.70 9.49
N GLY A 54 13.19 -27.91 9.76
CA GLY A 54 12.58 -27.82 11.10
C GLY A 54 12.08 -26.41 11.46
N LEU A 55 12.33 -25.41 10.60
CA LEU A 55 11.95 -24.02 10.87
C LEU A 55 10.44 -23.83 10.87
N ALA A 56 9.71 -24.56 10.01
CA ALA A 56 8.27 -24.42 9.96
C ALA A 56 7.58 -24.88 11.26
N GLU A 57 8.02 -25.99 11.84
CA GLU A 57 7.46 -26.51 13.09
C GLU A 57 7.69 -25.53 14.25
N MET A 58 8.91 -24.98 14.34
CA MET A 58 9.24 -23.95 15.33
C MET A 58 8.39 -22.68 15.13
N ILE A 59 8.23 -22.20 13.90
CA ILE A 59 7.37 -21.04 13.62
C ILE A 59 5.93 -21.29 14.09
N ARG A 60 5.37 -22.47 13.80
CA ARG A 60 4.01 -22.82 14.23
C ARG A 60 3.89 -22.85 15.76
N GLU A 61 4.87 -23.40 16.45
CA GLU A 61 4.87 -23.44 17.91
C GLU A 61 4.85 -22.02 18.50
N TYR A 62 5.80 -21.16 18.10
CA TYR A 62 5.88 -19.80 18.64
C TYR A 62 4.66 -18.96 18.26
N ASN A 63 4.19 -19.04 17.01
CA ASN A 63 3.04 -18.28 16.53
C ASN A 63 1.71 -18.69 17.18
N SER A 64 1.65 -19.86 17.84
CA SER A 64 0.48 -20.27 18.63
C SER A 64 0.36 -19.56 19.98
N ARG A 65 1.47 -19.00 20.49
CA ARG A 65 1.57 -18.36 21.82
C ARG A 65 1.88 -16.86 21.74
N HIS A 66 2.36 -16.39 20.60
CA HIS A 66 2.91 -15.05 20.40
C HIS A 66 2.35 -14.37 19.15
N SER A 67 2.45 -13.04 19.09
CA SER A 67 2.17 -12.31 17.86
C SER A 67 3.19 -12.67 16.76
N LEU A 68 2.90 -12.33 15.50
CA LEU A 68 3.81 -12.58 14.39
C LEU A 68 5.14 -11.84 14.59
N GLU A 69 5.08 -10.59 15.07
CA GLU A 69 6.26 -9.79 15.37
C GLU A 69 7.10 -10.35 16.53
N GLU A 70 6.45 -10.82 17.59
CA GLU A 70 7.15 -11.50 18.70
C GLU A 70 7.80 -12.81 18.23
N THR A 71 7.08 -13.58 17.42
CA THR A 71 7.58 -14.84 16.84
C THR A 71 8.84 -14.57 16.01
N ALA A 72 8.86 -13.52 15.19
CA ALA A 72 10.02 -13.14 14.41
C ALA A 72 11.25 -12.79 15.26
N ILE A 73 11.06 -12.12 16.41
CA ILE A 73 12.15 -11.77 17.32
C ILE A 73 12.65 -12.99 18.08
N LEU A 74 11.74 -13.78 18.65
CA LEU A 74 12.07 -14.92 19.52
C LEU A 74 12.78 -16.05 18.75
N ILE A 75 12.31 -16.37 17.53
CA ILE A 75 12.96 -17.36 16.67
C ILE A 75 14.38 -16.93 16.28
N GLY A 76 14.63 -15.62 16.15
CA GLY A 76 15.99 -15.11 15.96
C GLY A 76 16.97 -15.60 17.04
N SER A 77 16.53 -15.72 18.29
CA SER A 77 17.38 -16.21 19.39
C SER A 77 17.73 -17.69 19.27
N GLU A 78 16.89 -18.51 18.65
CA GLU A 78 17.13 -19.94 18.48
C GLU A 78 18.28 -20.22 17.50
N PHE A 79 18.50 -19.33 16.52
CA PHE A 79 19.70 -19.38 15.68
C PHE A 79 20.98 -19.11 16.49
N ALA A 80 20.94 -18.21 17.49
CA ALA A 80 22.09 -17.89 18.34
C ALA A 80 22.44 -19.06 19.28
N LYS A 81 21.41 -19.70 19.86
CA LYS A 81 21.56 -20.82 20.80
C LYS A 81 21.90 -22.15 20.11
N GLY A 82 21.82 -22.21 18.77
CA GLY A 82 21.96 -23.45 18.01
C GLY A 82 20.76 -24.39 18.13
N GLY A 83 19.60 -23.87 18.54
CA GLY A 83 18.33 -24.61 18.58
C GLY A 83 17.79 -24.92 17.19
N ILE A 84 18.21 -24.15 16.17
CA ILE A 84 17.85 -24.40 14.77
C ILE A 84 18.96 -24.08 13.77
N GLY A 85 19.25 -25.05 12.92
CA GLY A 85 20.40 -25.01 12.01
C GLY A 85 21.74 -25.02 12.75
N ASN A 86 22.82 -25.36 12.03
CA ASN A 86 24.17 -25.33 12.58
C ASN A 86 24.92 -24.10 12.05
N PHE A 87 24.55 -22.93 12.55
CA PHE A 87 25.17 -21.64 12.20
C PHE A 87 25.93 -21.07 13.39
N LYS A 88 27.03 -20.36 13.13
CA LYS A 88 27.89 -19.77 14.18
C LYS A 88 28.27 -18.33 13.83
N GLY A 89 28.48 -17.52 14.87
CA GLY A 89 28.92 -16.13 14.74
C GLY A 89 28.00 -15.31 13.83
N ILE A 90 28.60 -14.52 12.92
CA ILE A 90 27.87 -13.64 12.00
C ILE A 90 26.83 -14.36 11.15
N LYS A 91 27.06 -15.63 10.80
CA LYS A 91 26.12 -16.40 9.96
C LYS A 91 24.83 -16.74 10.71
N ALA A 92 24.90 -16.94 12.02
CA ALA A 92 23.70 -17.12 12.85
C ALA A 92 22.87 -15.82 12.89
N VAL A 93 23.54 -14.67 13.03
CA VAL A 93 22.90 -13.35 12.97
C VAL A 93 22.23 -13.13 11.61
N GLU A 94 22.93 -13.42 10.51
CA GLU A 94 22.40 -13.26 9.16
C GLU A 94 21.13 -14.09 8.96
N MET A 95 21.17 -15.37 9.35
CA MET A 95 20.00 -16.24 9.22
C MET A 95 18.84 -15.78 10.11
N ALA A 96 19.12 -15.29 11.32
CA ALA A 96 18.09 -14.74 12.21
C ALA A 96 17.40 -13.51 11.60
N VAL A 97 18.18 -12.55 11.08
CA VAL A 97 17.63 -11.32 10.48
C VAL A 97 16.82 -11.64 9.23
N ARG A 98 17.34 -12.48 8.33
CA ARG A 98 16.61 -12.89 7.11
C ARG A 98 15.33 -13.65 7.46
N THR A 99 15.39 -14.55 8.44
CA THR A 99 14.21 -15.30 8.91
C THR A 99 13.16 -14.38 9.54
N ALA A 100 13.58 -13.41 10.36
CA ALA A 100 12.66 -12.45 10.96
C ALA A 100 11.91 -11.65 9.89
N ILE A 101 12.62 -11.12 8.87
CA ILE A 101 11.97 -10.44 7.75
C ILE A 101 11.05 -11.40 7.00
N ALA A 102 11.46 -12.66 6.78
CA ALA A 102 10.63 -13.64 6.08
C ALA A 102 9.32 -13.93 6.84
N ILE A 103 9.36 -14.07 8.16
CA ILE A 103 8.18 -14.25 9.01
C ILE A 103 7.27 -13.03 8.91
N LEU A 104 7.82 -11.82 9.12
CA LEU A 104 7.07 -10.56 9.12
C LEU A 104 6.41 -10.23 7.77
N THR A 105 7.04 -10.68 6.69
CA THR A 105 6.53 -10.47 5.33
C THR A 105 5.75 -11.68 4.81
N GLY A 106 5.48 -12.67 5.66
CA GLY A 106 4.76 -13.89 5.30
C GLY A 106 5.43 -14.77 4.24
N GLY A 107 6.72 -14.53 3.96
CA GLY A 107 7.50 -15.21 2.93
C GLY A 107 7.06 -14.91 1.50
N VAL A 108 6.37 -13.78 1.26
CA VAL A 108 5.82 -13.44 -0.08
C VAL A 108 6.58 -12.33 -0.81
N VAL A 109 7.59 -11.73 -0.19
CA VAL A 109 8.41 -10.67 -0.80
C VAL A 109 9.86 -11.12 -0.91
N ALA A 110 10.62 -10.50 -1.82
CA ALA A 110 12.02 -10.82 -2.04
C ALA A 110 12.97 -10.23 -0.97
N ALA A 111 12.49 -9.32 -0.12
CA ALA A 111 13.32 -8.59 0.85
C ALA A 111 14.19 -9.45 1.79
N PRO A 112 13.77 -10.64 2.27
CA PRO A 112 14.64 -11.52 3.04
C PRO A 112 15.91 -11.96 2.29
N ILE A 113 15.86 -12.00 0.96
CA ILE A 113 16.96 -12.41 0.09
C ILE A 113 17.66 -11.18 -0.48
N ASP A 114 16.92 -10.34 -1.20
CA ASP A 114 17.46 -9.21 -1.98
C ASP A 114 17.51 -7.89 -1.20
N GLY A 115 16.83 -7.79 -0.06
CA GLY A 115 16.81 -6.59 0.77
C GLY A 115 18.01 -6.46 1.71
N ILE A 116 18.66 -7.59 2.02
CA ILE A 116 19.90 -7.66 2.80
C ILE A 116 20.99 -8.23 1.89
N ALA A 117 21.92 -7.37 1.46
CA ALA A 117 23.03 -7.76 0.61
C ALA A 117 24.01 -8.67 1.36
N LYS A 118 24.44 -8.25 2.55
CA LYS A 118 25.35 -9.02 3.44
C LYS A 118 25.26 -8.53 4.88
N LEU A 119 25.73 -9.33 5.83
CA LEU A 119 26.16 -8.86 7.14
C LEU A 119 27.68 -8.78 7.17
N GLY A 120 28.22 -7.75 7.84
CA GLY A 120 29.64 -7.57 8.04
C GLY A 120 29.98 -7.28 9.50
N GLU A 121 31.27 -7.36 9.83
CA GLU A 121 31.80 -6.93 11.11
C GLU A 121 32.62 -5.65 10.97
N GLY A 122 32.47 -4.75 11.94
CA GLY A 122 33.31 -3.57 12.13
C GLY A 122 34.05 -3.64 13.46
N ARG A 123 34.98 -2.71 13.69
CA ARG A 123 35.68 -2.55 14.97
C ARG A 123 35.59 -1.10 15.44
N ASN A 124 35.25 -0.93 16.71
CA ASN A 124 35.32 0.35 17.41
C ASN A 124 36.78 0.67 17.77
N ASP A 125 37.04 1.91 18.21
CA ASP A 125 38.40 2.33 18.60
C ASP A 125 38.87 1.70 19.91
N ASP A 126 37.94 1.26 20.76
CA ASP A 126 38.21 0.45 21.95
C ASP A 126 38.55 -1.02 21.62
N GLY A 127 38.56 -1.39 20.33
CA GLY A 127 38.86 -2.73 19.84
C GLY A 127 37.68 -3.71 19.85
N THR A 128 36.52 -3.30 20.39
CA THR A 128 35.31 -4.13 20.38
C THR A 128 34.77 -4.31 18.95
N LYS A 129 34.15 -5.46 18.68
CA LYS A 129 33.54 -5.76 17.38
C LYS A 129 32.07 -5.37 17.40
N PHE A 130 31.59 -4.73 16.33
CA PHE A 130 30.16 -4.41 16.15
C PHE A 130 29.62 -4.96 14.82
N LEU A 131 28.30 -5.08 14.71
CA LEU A 131 27.61 -5.58 13.52
C LEU A 131 27.30 -4.48 12.51
N ARG A 132 27.43 -4.82 11.23
CA ARG A 132 27.03 -4.02 10.08
C ARG A 132 26.02 -4.79 9.26
N VAL A 133 24.86 -4.19 8.97
CA VAL A 133 23.85 -4.79 8.09
C VAL A 133 23.81 -3.99 6.80
N TYR A 134 24.10 -4.62 5.66
CA TYR A 134 24.11 -3.95 4.36
C TYR A 134 22.75 -4.12 3.69
N TYR A 135 21.95 -3.07 3.73
CA TYR A 135 20.65 -3.02 3.08
C TYR A 135 20.75 -2.62 1.62
N ALA A 136 19.86 -3.18 0.80
CA ALA A 136 19.69 -2.82 -0.60
C ALA A 136 18.28 -2.25 -0.84
N GLY A 137 18.07 -1.61 -1.99
CA GLY A 137 16.80 -0.97 -2.36
C GLY A 137 15.55 -1.86 -2.23
N PRO A 138 15.60 -3.19 -2.53
CA PRO A 138 14.48 -4.09 -2.34
C PRO A 138 13.96 -4.19 -0.89
N ILE A 139 14.71 -3.74 0.13
CA ILE A 139 14.23 -3.70 1.52
C ILE A 139 12.94 -2.86 1.66
N ARG A 140 12.68 -1.94 0.73
CA ARG A 140 11.45 -1.15 0.72
C ARG A 140 10.19 -2.01 0.68
N SER A 141 10.22 -3.14 -0.03
CA SER A 141 9.05 -4.03 -0.15
C SER A 141 8.72 -4.79 1.13
N ALA A 142 9.64 -4.84 2.10
CA ALA A 142 9.36 -5.44 3.41
C ALA A 142 8.41 -4.58 4.26
N GLY A 143 8.36 -3.27 3.98
CA GLY A 143 7.65 -2.30 4.81
C GLY A 143 8.45 -1.85 6.04
N GLY A 144 8.05 -0.70 6.60
CA GLY A 144 8.77 -0.04 7.70
C GLY A 144 8.92 -0.90 8.97
N THR A 145 7.89 -1.68 9.32
CA THR A 145 7.96 -2.53 10.52
C THR A 145 9.00 -3.63 10.38
N ALA A 146 9.07 -4.30 9.23
CA ALA A 146 10.08 -5.32 8.97
C ALA A 146 11.50 -4.73 8.86
N GLN A 147 11.63 -3.52 8.29
CA GLN A 147 12.89 -2.77 8.30
C GLN A 147 13.39 -2.52 9.71
N ALA A 148 12.56 -1.92 10.57
CA ALA A 148 12.94 -1.61 11.94
C ALA A 148 13.22 -2.87 12.78
N LEU A 149 12.37 -3.89 12.68
CA LEU A 149 12.57 -5.15 13.40
C LEU A 149 13.81 -5.92 12.92
N SER A 150 14.21 -5.77 11.65
CA SER A 150 15.47 -6.37 11.19
C SER A 150 16.69 -5.82 11.92
N VAL A 151 16.70 -4.52 12.27
CA VAL A 151 17.76 -3.88 13.07
C VAL A 151 17.71 -4.37 14.52
N LEU A 152 16.50 -4.45 15.09
CA LEU A 152 16.29 -4.95 16.45
C LEU A 152 16.76 -6.41 16.61
N VAL A 153 16.39 -7.28 15.67
CA VAL A 153 16.82 -8.69 15.66
C VAL A 153 18.33 -8.81 15.46
N ALA A 154 18.93 -7.98 14.60
CA ALA A 154 20.37 -7.97 14.41
C ALA A 154 21.11 -7.63 15.71
N ASP A 155 20.64 -6.62 16.47
CA ASP A 155 21.22 -6.26 17.76
C ASP A 155 21.01 -7.38 18.80
N TYR A 156 19.77 -7.83 18.95
CA TYR A 156 19.40 -8.82 19.96
C TYR A 156 20.19 -10.13 19.80
N VAL A 157 20.26 -10.66 18.57
CA VAL A 157 21.01 -11.88 18.26
C VAL A 157 22.53 -11.61 18.25
N GLY A 158 22.94 -10.43 17.81
CA GLY A 158 24.33 -9.99 17.84
C GLY A 158 24.95 -10.00 19.23
N ASN A 159 24.23 -9.45 20.21
CA ASN A 159 24.64 -9.45 21.61
C ASN A 159 24.79 -10.88 22.16
N LEU A 160 23.90 -11.80 21.81
CA LEU A 160 23.98 -13.20 22.22
C LEU A 160 25.21 -13.93 21.66
N VAL A 161 25.69 -13.54 20.48
CA VAL A 161 26.90 -14.13 19.86
C VAL A 161 28.18 -13.31 20.11
N GLY A 162 28.11 -12.28 20.97
CA GLY A 162 29.27 -11.55 21.49
C GLY A 162 29.68 -10.30 20.72
N TYR A 163 28.80 -9.71 19.90
CA TYR A 163 29.04 -8.37 19.33
C TYR A 163 28.70 -7.28 20.34
N SER A 164 29.45 -6.18 20.31
CA SER A 164 29.23 -4.97 21.08
C SER A 164 28.50 -3.90 20.26
N ARG A 165 28.04 -2.86 20.96
CA ARG A 165 27.38 -1.69 20.37
C ARG A 165 28.27 -0.97 19.36
N TYR A 166 27.70 -0.55 18.24
CA TYR A 166 28.31 0.38 17.29
C TYR A 166 28.48 1.79 17.91
N ILE A 167 29.70 2.33 17.82
CA ILE A 167 30.02 3.70 18.23
C ILE A 167 30.37 4.49 16.96
N PRO A 168 29.43 5.32 16.44
CA PRO A 168 29.67 6.09 15.22
C PRO A 168 30.65 7.23 15.45
N TYR A 169 31.42 7.56 14.41
CA TYR A 169 32.15 8.82 14.35
C TYR A 169 31.23 9.99 13.98
N GLU A 170 31.60 11.20 14.36
CA GLU A 170 30.82 12.41 13.99
C GLU A 170 30.69 12.54 12.46
N GLU A 171 31.78 12.32 11.73
CA GLU A 171 31.78 12.32 10.26
C GLU A 171 30.85 11.26 9.66
N GLU A 172 30.68 10.12 10.32
CA GLU A 172 29.73 9.09 9.88
C GLU A 172 28.29 9.56 10.09
N ILE A 173 28.00 10.22 11.21
CA ILE A 173 26.66 10.76 11.50
C ILE A 173 26.27 11.82 10.47
N GLU A 174 27.16 12.79 10.22
CA GLU A 174 26.93 13.81 9.20
C GLU A 174 26.77 13.21 7.81
N ARG A 175 27.50 12.13 7.51
CA ARG A 175 27.31 11.36 6.28
C ARG A 175 25.90 10.80 6.16
N TYR A 176 25.28 10.28 7.22
CA TYR A 176 23.88 9.84 7.17
C TYR A 176 22.91 11.01 6.91
N ILE A 177 23.15 12.17 7.54
CA ILE A 177 22.32 13.37 7.38
C ILE A 177 22.37 13.86 5.92
N GLU A 178 23.57 13.98 5.34
CA GLU A 178 23.75 14.34 3.93
C GLU A 178 23.09 13.32 3.00
N GLU A 179 23.33 12.02 3.20
CA GLU A 179 22.79 10.96 2.35
C GLU A 179 21.26 10.93 2.35
N ILE A 180 20.61 11.01 3.51
CA ILE A 180 19.14 10.95 3.61
C ILE A 180 18.52 12.21 3.00
N SER A 181 19.14 13.37 3.20
CA SER A 181 18.71 14.64 2.60
C SER A 181 18.82 14.62 1.07
N LEU A 182 19.88 14.02 0.53
CA LEU A 182 20.03 13.79 -0.91
C LEU A 182 19.02 12.77 -1.43
N TYR A 183 18.85 11.64 -0.72
CA TYR A 183 17.92 10.58 -1.11
C TYR A 183 16.48 11.10 -1.21
N ARG A 184 16.05 11.98 -0.30
CA ARG A 184 14.73 12.65 -0.35
C ARG A 184 14.46 13.36 -1.69
N ARG A 185 15.50 13.88 -2.36
CA ARG A 185 15.36 14.54 -3.67
C ARG A 185 15.25 13.54 -4.82
N ILE A 186 15.80 12.35 -4.64
CA ILE A 186 15.84 11.27 -5.64
C ILE A 186 14.56 10.42 -5.57
N ALA A 187 14.13 10.08 -4.36
CA ALA A 187 12.98 9.23 -4.09
C ALA A 187 12.14 9.77 -2.92
N SER A 188 10.82 9.71 -3.06
CA SER A 188 9.88 10.10 -2.00
C SER A 188 10.01 9.15 -0.81
N LEU A 189 10.21 9.68 0.40
CA LEU A 189 10.15 8.94 1.66
C LEU A 189 8.75 9.04 2.28
N GLN A 190 8.27 7.98 2.93
CA GLN A 190 6.99 7.99 3.65
C GLN A 190 7.00 8.87 4.91
N TYR A 191 8.18 9.11 5.46
CA TYR A 191 8.48 10.00 6.58
C TYR A 191 9.84 10.64 6.30
N THR A 192 9.95 11.93 6.52
CA THR A 192 11.21 12.67 6.34
C THR A 192 11.68 13.12 7.70
N PRO A 193 12.55 12.34 8.38
CA PRO A 193 13.08 12.72 9.67
C PRO A 193 13.89 14.01 9.54
N SER A 194 13.84 14.83 10.58
CA SER A 194 14.72 15.98 10.78
C SER A 194 16.17 15.54 10.95
N GLU A 195 17.12 16.45 10.74
CA GLU A 195 18.55 16.19 10.96
C GLU A 195 18.82 15.74 12.40
N ASP A 196 18.11 16.32 13.38
CA ASP A 196 18.18 15.93 14.79
C ASP A 196 17.68 14.51 15.04
N GLU A 197 16.61 14.08 14.37
CA GLU A 197 16.12 12.70 14.47
C GLU A 197 17.10 11.72 13.85
N ILE A 198 17.68 12.05 12.69
CA ILE A 198 18.69 11.21 12.04
C ILE A 198 19.90 11.07 12.97
N ARG A 199 20.43 12.19 13.47
CA ARG A 199 21.54 12.21 14.44
C ARG A 199 21.19 11.36 15.65
N PHE A 200 20.01 11.54 16.22
CA PHE A 200 19.57 10.80 17.39
C PHE A 200 19.50 9.29 17.13
N ILE A 201 18.93 8.86 16.00
CA ILE A 201 18.84 7.45 15.62
C ILE A 201 20.24 6.85 15.43
N VAL A 202 21.10 7.48 14.62
CA VAL A 202 22.42 6.94 14.30
C VAL A 202 23.30 6.85 15.54
N SER A 203 23.29 7.88 16.40
CA SER A 203 24.06 7.88 17.66
C SER A 203 23.57 6.84 18.67
N ASN A 204 22.28 6.46 18.60
CA ASN A 204 21.68 5.54 19.55
C ASN A 204 21.58 4.09 19.07
N CYS A 205 21.63 3.85 17.76
CA CYS A 205 21.45 2.54 17.16
C CYS A 205 22.68 1.65 17.43
N PRO A 206 22.52 0.47 18.06
CA PRO A 206 23.64 -0.39 18.42
C PRO A 206 24.22 -1.18 17.24
N VAL A 207 23.52 -1.19 16.11
CA VAL A 207 23.95 -1.83 14.86
C VAL A 207 24.24 -0.74 13.84
N CYS A 208 25.33 -0.89 13.08
CA CYS A 208 25.64 0.01 11.98
C CYS A 208 24.73 -0.33 10.77
N ILE A 209 23.86 0.61 10.42
CA ILE A 209 22.93 0.49 9.29
C ILE A 209 23.67 0.91 8.02
N ASP A 210 24.10 -0.06 7.23
CA ASP A 210 24.88 0.18 6.01
C ASP A 210 24.11 -0.24 4.75
N GLY A 211 24.70 -0.11 3.57
CA GLY A 211 24.04 -0.52 2.35
C GLY A 211 24.87 -0.42 1.08
N GLU A 212 24.32 -1.03 0.02
CA GLU A 212 24.87 -0.93 -1.33
C GLU A 212 24.64 0.47 -1.93
N PRO A 213 25.50 0.93 -2.86
CA PRO A 213 25.33 2.19 -3.56
C PRO A 213 24.19 2.12 -4.60
N THR A 214 22.95 2.22 -4.15
CA THR A 214 21.76 2.04 -5.00
C THR A 214 21.56 3.18 -5.99
N GLU A 215 21.86 4.43 -5.59
CA GLU A 215 21.66 5.61 -6.44
C GLU A 215 22.96 6.07 -7.09
N LYS A 216 22.89 6.77 -8.23
CA LYS A 216 24.10 7.19 -8.98
C LYS A 216 24.79 8.40 -8.34
N GLU A 217 24.01 9.19 -7.62
CA GLU A 217 24.39 10.40 -6.93
C GLU A 217 25.41 10.10 -5.83
N GLU A 218 26.36 11.02 -5.68
CA GLU A 218 27.42 10.93 -4.68
C GLU A 218 27.28 12.02 -3.63
N VAL A 219 27.76 11.73 -2.42
CA VAL A 219 27.92 12.74 -1.38
C VAL A 219 29.07 13.69 -1.71
N SER A 220 28.94 14.92 -1.24
CA SER A 220 29.84 16.03 -1.48
C SER A 220 30.78 16.26 -0.31
N GLY A 221 30.26 16.30 0.93
CA GLY A 221 31.04 16.66 2.12
C GLY A 221 31.81 15.48 2.71
N TYR A 222 31.12 14.36 2.96
CA TYR A 222 31.66 13.26 3.77
C TYR A 222 32.11 12.06 2.90
N ARG A 223 33.12 12.29 2.05
CA ARG A 223 33.66 11.30 1.11
C ARG A 223 34.81 10.49 1.72
N ASN A 224 35.00 9.26 1.23
CA ASN A 224 36.12 8.37 1.55
C ASN A 224 36.31 8.09 3.06
N LEU A 225 35.20 8.01 3.80
CA LEU A 225 35.24 7.71 5.23
C LEU A 225 35.80 6.31 5.48
N ARG A 226 36.59 6.17 6.54
CA ARG A 226 37.34 4.95 6.88
C ARG A 226 36.50 3.68 6.87
N ARG A 227 35.25 3.76 7.35
CA ARG A 227 34.37 2.60 7.46
C ARG A 227 33.26 2.58 6.41
N VAL A 228 33.19 3.51 5.46
CA VAL A 228 32.14 3.54 4.42
C VAL A 228 32.74 3.16 3.06
N GLU A 229 32.28 2.05 2.48
CA GLU A 229 32.88 1.45 1.27
C GLU A 229 32.61 2.25 -0.03
N THR A 230 31.76 3.28 0.02
CA THR A 230 31.29 4.02 -1.17
C THR A 230 31.03 5.50 -0.89
N ASN A 231 31.11 6.32 -1.93
CA ASN A 231 30.70 7.73 -1.92
C ASN A 231 29.29 7.94 -2.50
N ARG A 232 28.68 6.89 -3.05
CA ARG A 232 27.32 6.96 -3.62
C ARG A 232 26.26 6.80 -2.54
N VAL A 233 25.09 7.39 -2.78
CA VAL A 233 23.94 7.33 -1.86
C VAL A 233 23.45 5.88 -1.70
N ARG A 234 23.28 5.46 -0.44
CA ARG A 234 22.81 4.13 -0.05
C ARG A 234 21.32 4.19 0.27
N GLY A 235 20.48 3.99 -0.74
CA GLY A 235 19.01 4.12 -0.57
C GLY A 235 18.43 3.16 0.46
N GLY A 236 18.99 1.95 0.63
CA GLY A 236 18.58 1.01 1.67
C GLY A 236 18.73 1.59 3.08
N VAL A 237 19.81 2.33 3.35
CA VAL A 237 20.07 3.02 4.62
C VAL A 237 19.00 4.07 4.88
N ALA A 238 18.73 4.92 3.89
CA ALA A 238 17.74 5.99 4.01
C ALA A 238 16.34 5.42 4.31
N LEU A 239 15.96 4.32 3.66
CA LEU A 239 14.68 3.64 3.90
C LEU A 239 14.58 3.08 5.32
N VAL A 240 15.60 2.35 5.80
CA VAL A 240 15.56 1.72 7.13
C VAL A 240 15.55 2.76 8.25
N ILE A 241 16.28 3.87 8.11
CA ILE A 241 16.27 4.96 9.11
C ILE A 241 14.93 5.70 9.07
N ALA A 242 14.49 6.16 7.90
CA ALA A 242 13.34 7.05 7.78
C ALA A 242 12.00 6.32 7.82
N GLU A 243 11.79 5.29 6.98
CA GLU A 243 10.52 4.55 6.91
C GLU A 243 10.44 3.41 7.94
N GLY A 244 11.59 2.95 8.44
CA GLY A 244 11.71 1.96 9.49
C GLY A 244 11.74 2.58 10.88
N LEU A 245 12.94 2.95 11.35
CA LEU A 245 13.17 3.33 12.75
C LEU A 245 12.40 4.59 13.16
N ALA A 246 12.44 5.66 12.35
CA ALA A 246 11.75 6.90 12.66
C ALA A 246 10.22 6.74 12.59
N LEU A 247 9.69 6.41 11.40
CA LEU A 247 8.24 6.29 11.18
C LEU A 247 7.55 5.20 12.02
N LYS A 248 8.26 4.13 12.40
CA LYS A 248 7.67 3.03 13.18
C LYS A 248 8.10 3.03 14.65
N ALA A 249 8.73 4.10 15.13
CA ALA A 249 9.13 4.23 16.54
C ALA A 249 8.01 3.88 17.54
N PRO A 250 6.75 4.33 17.39
CA PRO A 250 5.67 3.98 18.33
C PRO A 250 5.36 2.47 18.37
N LYS A 251 5.37 1.81 17.21
CA LYS A 251 5.12 0.37 17.13
C LYS A 251 6.31 -0.42 17.71
N ILE A 252 7.54 0.01 17.45
CA ILE A 252 8.76 -0.64 17.98
C ILE A 252 8.87 -0.46 19.49
N ALA A 253 8.53 0.71 20.03
CA ALA A 253 8.50 0.97 21.46
C ALA A 253 7.64 -0.03 22.24
N LYS A 254 6.47 -0.43 21.69
CA LYS A 254 5.61 -1.46 22.29
C LYS A 254 6.31 -2.81 22.42
N TYR A 255 7.05 -3.25 21.40
CA TYR A 255 7.78 -4.52 21.45
C TYR A 255 9.00 -4.47 22.37
N VAL A 256 9.72 -3.34 22.38
CA VAL A 256 10.84 -3.11 23.29
C VAL A 256 10.41 -3.24 24.75
N GLU A 257 9.25 -2.67 25.09
CA GLU A 257 8.67 -2.78 26.43
C GLU A 257 8.18 -4.19 26.74
N LYS A 258 7.43 -4.81 25.83
CA LYS A 258 6.87 -6.16 26.03
C LYS A 258 7.95 -7.24 26.19
N LEU A 259 9.09 -7.07 25.53
CA LEU A 259 10.22 -8.01 25.56
C LEU A 259 11.35 -7.60 26.54
N ASN A 260 11.16 -6.52 27.31
CA ASN A 260 12.14 -5.98 28.25
C ASN A 260 13.53 -5.73 27.63
N LEU A 261 13.57 -5.15 26.43
CA LEU A 261 14.82 -4.84 25.71
C LEU A 261 15.37 -3.48 26.14
N GLU A 262 15.94 -3.40 27.34
CA GLU A 262 16.36 -2.12 27.97
C GLU A 262 17.31 -1.27 27.11
N SER A 263 18.18 -1.91 26.32
CA SER A 263 19.13 -1.24 25.42
C SER A 263 18.45 -0.39 24.33
N TRP A 264 17.16 -0.62 24.07
CA TRP A 264 16.35 0.08 23.07
C TRP A 264 15.40 1.13 23.64
N ASN A 265 15.44 1.41 24.95
CA ASN A 265 14.56 2.40 25.57
C ASN A 265 14.65 3.81 24.94
N TRP A 266 15.74 4.11 24.22
CA TRP A 266 15.92 5.37 23.48
C TRP A 266 14.84 5.58 22.40
N ILE A 267 14.27 4.52 21.82
CA ILE A 267 13.24 4.62 20.76
C ILE A 267 11.98 5.36 21.27
N LYS A 268 11.68 5.27 22.57
CA LYS A 268 10.54 5.95 23.22
C LYS A 268 10.66 7.48 23.16
N LYS A 269 11.88 8.03 23.04
CA LYS A 269 12.06 9.49 22.92
C LYS A 269 11.61 10.02 21.55
N LEU A 270 11.53 9.17 20.52
CA LEU A 270 11.01 9.55 19.21
C LEU A 270 9.48 9.63 19.21
N THR A 271 8.78 8.90 20.10
CA THR A 271 7.32 8.84 20.13
C THR A 271 6.69 10.07 20.82
N MET A 272 7.42 10.73 21.72
CA MET A 272 6.90 11.86 22.50
C MET A 272 6.76 13.18 21.72
N LYS A 273 7.34 13.27 20.51
CA LYS A 273 7.22 14.44 19.63
C LYS A 273 5.95 14.42 18.77
N GLU A 274 5.41 13.24 18.43
CA GLU A 274 4.26 13.10 17.51
C GLU A 274 2.94 13.62 18.11
N GLU A 275 2.68 13.41 19.40
CA GLU A 275 1.38 13.75 20.04
C GLU A 275 1.04 15.26 20.07
N LYS A 276 2.00 16.16 19.85
CA LYS A 276 1.78 17.62 19.87
C LYS A 276 1.66 18.28 18.48
N GLU A 277 2.04 17.57 17.41
CA GLU A 277 2.07 18.12 16.05
C GLU A 277 0.98 17.53 15.11
N GLU A 278 0.41 16.37 15.42
CA GLU A 278 -0.57 15.66 14.58
C GLU A 278 -1.82 16.49 14.21
N GLU A 279 -2.37 17.32 15.10
CA GLU A 279 -3.61 18.07 14.81
C GLU A 279 -3.44 19.28 13.85
N LYS A 280 -2.21 19.80 13.65
CA LYS A 280 -1.97 20.95 12.78
C LYS A 280 -1.19 20.61 11.50
N GLU A 281 -0.29 19.63 11.53
CA GLU A 281 0.59 19.31 10.39
C GLU A 281 -0.07 18.48 9.27
N ASP A 282 -1.09 17.67 9.57
CA ASP A 282 -1.69 16.77 8.56
C ASP A 282 -2.38 17.53 7.43
N SER A 283 -2.88 18.74 7.70
CA SER A 283 -3.50 19.61 6.70
C SER A 283 -2.52 20.15 5.65
N GLU A 284 -1.29 20.51 6.05
CA GLU A 284 -0.26 20.97 5.13
C GLU A 284 0.40 19.81 4.36
N LYS A 285 0.65 18.67 5.02
CA LYS A 285 1.19 17.47 4.36
C LYS A 285 0.24 16.93 3.29
N PHE A 286 -1.07 16.97 3.52
CA PHE A 286 -2.09 16.54 2.56
C PHE A 286 -2.03 17.34 1.24
N MET A 287 -1.71 18.64 1.30
CA MET A 287 -1.70 19.57 0.15
C MET A 287 -0.35 19.66 -0.58
N ARG A 288 0.78 19.33 0.06
CA ARG A 288 2.14 19.51 -0.51
C ARG A 288 2.46 18.61 -1.72
N GLU A 289 1.66 17.57 -2.00
CA GLU A 289 1.91 16.60 -3.09
C GLU A 289 0.74 16.50 -4.11
N VAL A 290 0.12 17.61 -4.45
CA VAL A 290 -0.87 17.64 -5.54
C VAL A 290 -0.13 17.55 -6.88
N ILE A 291 -0.35 16.47 -7.60
CA ILE A 291 0.21 16.24 -8.94
C ILE A 291 -0.83 16.69 -9.97
N ALA A 292 -0.40 17.34 -11.05
CA ALA A 292 -1.28 17.70 -12.15
C ALA A 292 -2.12 16.48 -12.63
N GLY A 293 -3.42 16.70 -12.83
CA GLY A 293 -4.37 15.65 -13.21
C GLY A 293 -4.89 14.78 -12.05
N ARG A 294 -4.56 15.11 -10.79
CA ARG A 294 -5.12 14.46 -9.60
C ARG A 294 -5.89 15.47 -8.75
N PRO A 295 -7.23 15.50 -8.84
CA PRO A 295 -8.02 16.49 -8.14
C PRO A 295 -7.93 16.32 -6.61
N VAL A 296 -7.95 17.44 -5.91
CA VAL A 296 -8.32 17.50 -4.49
C VAL A 296 -9.84 17.53 -4.44
N LEU A 297 -10.43 16.56 -3.75
CA LEU A 297 -11.89 16.41 -3.69
C LEU A 297 -12.44 17.19 -2.50
N SER A 298 -11.79 17.07 -1.34
CA SER A 298 -12.12 17.82 -0.14
C SER A 298 -10.87 18.18 0.64
N HIS A 299 -10.91 19.36 1.27
CA HIS A 299 -9.92 19.72 2.27
C HIS A 299 -10.20 18.99 3.60
N PRO A 300 -9.15 18.78 4.42
CA PRO A 300 -9.25 18.21 5.75
C PRO A 300 -10.36 18.84 6.60
N SER A 301 -11.22 18.00 7.18
CA SER A 301 -12.28 18.41 8.12
C SER A 301 -13.21 19.55 7.64
N ARG A 302 -13.32 19.80 6.32
CA ARG A 302 -14.08 20.94 5.77
C ARG A 302 -15.55 20.57 5.53
N PRO A 303 -16.53 21.43 5.92
CA PRO A 303 -17.93 21.29 5.52
C PRO A 303 -18.08 21.11 4.00
N GLY A 304 -18.99 20.24 3.59
CA GLY A 304 -19.15 19.80 2.19
C GLY A 304 -18.22 18.65 1.77
N GLY A 305 -17.19 18.33 2.55
CA GLY A 305 -16.34 17.16 2.34
C GLY A 305 -17.04 15.83 2.63
N PHE A 306 -16.36 14.69 2.43
CA PHE A 306 -16.95 13.38 2.67
C PHE A 306 -17.38 13.18 4.11
N ARG A 307 -18.62 12.73 4.33
CA ARG A 307 -19.20 12.46 5.65
C ARG A 307 -18.76 11.09 6.16
N LEU A 308 -18.09 11.04 7.31
CA LEU A 308 -17.64 9.77 7.87
C LEU A 308 -18.85 8.89 8.23
N ARG A 309 -18.92 7.69 7.67
CA ARG A 309 -19.84 6.62 8.11
C ARG A 309 -19.02 5.38 8.41
N TYR A 310 -19.16 4.83 9.62
CA TYR A 310 -18.52 3.57 9.94
C TYR A 310 -19.29 2.42 9.32
N GLY A 311 -18.57 1.49 8.71
CA GLY A 311 -19.15 0.23 8.27
C GLY A 311 -18.26 -0.51 7.28
N ARG A 312 -18.73 -1.68 6.88
CA ARG A 312 -18.03 -2.54 5.93
C ARG A 312 -19.04 -3.19 5.00
N ALA A 313 -19.05 -2.75 3.75
CA ALA A 313 -19.79 -3.38 2.66
C ALA A 313 -19.10 -4.67 2.19
N ARG A 314 -19.84 -5.52 1.48
CA ARG A 314 -19.38 -6.83 0.97
C ARG A 314 -18.14 -6.74 0.07
N ASN A 315 -17.99 -5.64 -0.65
CA ASN A 315 -16.90 -5.33 -1.58
C ASN A 315 -15.85 -4.36 -1.00
N THR A 316 -15.99 -3.98 0.27
CA THR A 316 -14.96 -3.24 1.01
C THR A 316 -14.23 -4.20 1.94
N GLY A 317 -12.90 -4.22 1.83
CA GLY A 317 -12.00 -5.00 2.65
C GLY A 317 -11.16 -4.12 3.58
N PHE A 318 -9.96 -4.58 3.86
CA PHE A 318 -8.94 -3.82 4.59
C PHE A 318 -8.35 -2.72 3.71
N ALA A 319 -8.11 -1.54 4.29
CA ALA A 319 -7.57 -0.36 3.59
C ALA A 319 -8.36 0.01 2.31
N SER A 320 -9.68 -0.09 2.39
CA SER A 320 -10.60 0.30 1.32
C SER A 320 -11.76 1.10 1.88
N ALA A 321 -12.27 2.04 1.10
CA ALA A 321 -13.41 2.87 1.48
C ALA A 321 -14.53 2.74 0.44
N GLY A 322 -15.77 2.88 0.91
CA GLY A 322 -16.95 2.89 0.07
C GLY A 322 -17.38 4.31 -0.26
N LEU A 323 -17.70 4.58 -1.53
CA LEU A 323 -18.39 5.81 -1.94
C LEU A 323 -19.67 5.45 -2.70
N ASN A 324 -20.67 6.33 -2.63
CA ASN A 324 -21.83 6.21 -3.49
C ASN A 324 -21.41 6.36 -4.96
N PRO A 325 -21.84 5.48 -5.87
CA PRO A 325 -21.52 5.60 -7.29
C PRO A 325 -21.96 6.91 -7.95
N ALA A 326 -23.05 7.53 -7.48
CA ALA A 326 -23.48 8.85 -7.91
C ALA A 326 -22.39 9.90 -7.66
N THR A 327 -21.72 9.85 -6.51
CA THR A 327 -20.57 10.72 -6.21
C THR A 327 -19.46 10.54 -7.25
N MET A 328 -19.16 9.31 -7.66
CA MET A 328 -18.12 9.02 -8.66
C MET A 328 -18.45 9.64 -10.03
N VAL A 329 -19.72 9.58 -10.44
CA VAL A 329 -20.20 10.15 -11.72
C VAL A 329 -20.20 11.68 -11.68
N ILE A 330 -20.72 12.27 -10.60
CA ILE A 330 -20.81 13.73 -10.42
C ILE A 330 -19.42 14.37 -10.31
N LEU A 331 -18.43 13.65 -9.79
CA LEU A 331 -17.02 14.06 -9.80
C LEU A 331 -16.33 13.77 -11.14
N ASP A 332 -17.04 13.94 -12.25
CA ASP A 332 -16.57 13.75 -13.62
C ASP A 332 -15.83 12.43 -13.89
N GLU A 333 -16.21 11.36 -13.18
CA GLU A 333 -15.62 10.02 -13.34
C GLU A 333 -14.10 9.99 -13.05
N PHE A 334 -13.55 10.97 -12.33
CA PHE A 334 -12.17 10.94 -11.84
C PHE A 334 -11.94 9.77 -10.87
N ILE A 335 -12.99 9.35 -10.17
CA ILE A 335 -12.95 8.20 -9.27
C ILE A 335 -13.59 7.02 -9.98
N ALA A 336 -12.80 5.99 -10.22
CA ALA A 336 -13.28 4.71 -10.71
C ALA A 336 -13.12 3.62 -9.66
N VAL A 337 -13.68 2.44 -9.93
CA VAL A 337 -13.53 1.26 -9.07
C VAL A 337 -12.05 0.90 -8.95
N GLY A 338 -11.53 0.86 -7.72
CA GLY A 338 -10.12 0.60 -7.44
C GLY A 338 -9.21 1.83 -7.57
N THR A 339 -9.74 3.01 -7.88
CA THR A 339 -8.99 4.26 -7.71
C THR A 339 -8.56 4.40 -6.26
N GLN A 340 -7.29 4.69 -6.03
CA GLN A 340 -6.78 4.98 -4.70
C GLN A 340 -7.06 6.44 -4.38
N LEU A 341 -7.76 6.71 -3.28
CA LEU A 341 -7.78 8.03 -2.65
C LEU A 341 -6.73 8.13 -1.56
N LYS A 342 -6.11 9.29 -1.43
CA LYS A 342 -5.34 9.68 -0.26
C LYS A 342 -6.32 10.33 0.71
N LEU A 343 -6.48 9.73 1.87
CA LEU A 343 -7.38 10.21 2.91
C LEU A 343 -6.59 10.95 3.99
N GLU A 344 -7.26 11.90 4.63
CA GLU A 344 -6.83 12.51 5.88
C GLU A 344 -6.78 11.48 7.01
N LEU A 345 -7.86 10.69 7.15
CA LEU A 345 -8.07 9.72 8.23
C LEU A 345 -8.77 8.46 7.69
N PRO A 346 -8.65 7.30 8.36
CA PRO A 346 -7.73 6.97 9.47
C PRO A 346 -6.34 6.53 8.98
N GLY A 347 -6.15 6.40 7.67
CA GLY A 347 -4.91 5.92 7.07
C GLY A 347 -4.57 6.67 5.79
N LYS A 348 -3.30 6.62 5.37
CA LYS A 348 -2.76 7.44 4.28
C LYS A 348 -3.44 7.23 2.91
N ALA A 349 -4.11 6.11 2.71
CA ALA A 349 -4.78 5.80 1.45
C ALA A 349 -5.86 4.73 1.63
N ALA A 350 -6.88 4.79 0.78
CA ALA A 350 -7.88 3.75 0.63
C ALA A 350 -8.14 3.46 -0.85
N GLY A 351 -8.28 2.18 -1.21
CA GLY A 351 -8.86 1.80 -2.50
C GLY A 351 -10.38 2.00 -2.48
N ILE A 352 -10.94 2.61 -3.50
CA ILE A 352 -12.38 2.92 -3.53
C ILE A 352 -13.19 1.81 -4.17
N SER A 353 -14.29 1.47 -3.51
CA SER A 353 -15.33 0.56 -4.00
C SER A 353 -16.70 1.27 -4.03
N PRO A 354 -17.58 0.93 -4.98
CA PRO A 354 -18.94 1.47 -5.04
C PRO A 354 -19.82 0.86 -3.93
N VAL A 355 -20.55 1.70 -3.20
CA VAL A 355 -21.55 1.30 -2.20
C VAL A 355 -22.81 2.13 -2.39
N ASP A 356 -23.87 1.51 -2.89
CA ASP A 356 -25.13 2.16 -3.28
C ASP A 356 -26.12 2.36 -2.12
N SER A 357 -25.87 1.75 -0.97
CA SER A 357 -26.71 1.89 0.23
C SER A 357 -26.38 3.11 1.11
N ILE A 358 -25.32 3.86 0.78
CA ILE A 358 -24.92 5.07 1.52
C ILE A 358 -25.32 6.32 0.74
N GLU A 359 -25.41 7.46 1.42
CA GLU A 359 -25.88 8.70 0.78
C GLU A 359 -24.86 9.26 -0.22
N GLY A 360 -25.34 9.64 -1.41
CA GLY A 360 -24.54 10.29 -2.45
C GLY A 360 -24.41 11.80 -2.25
N PRO A 361 -23.94 12.54 -3.28
CA PRO A 361 -23.67 13.96 -3.15
C PRO A 361 -24.96 14.77 -3.12
N THR A 362 -24.90 15.95 -2.52
CA THR A 362 -25.92 16.98 -2.66
C THR A 362 -25.41 18.07 -3.57
N VAL A 363 -26.19 18.42 -4.59
CA VAL A 363 -25.78 19.35 -5.65
C VAL A 363 -26.79 20.48 -5.81
N ARG A 364 -26.29 21.64 -6.22
CA ARG A 364 -27.08 22.74 -6.80
C ARG A 364 -27.01 22.63 -8.31
N LEU A 365 -28.16 22.65 -8.97
CA LEU A 365 -28.26 22.66 -10.42
C LEU A 365 -28.19 24.08 -10.98
N LEU A 366 -27.92 24.22 -12.28
CA LEU A 366 -27.86 25.51 -12.99
C LEU A 366 -29.16 26.33 -12.90
N ASN A 367 -30.30 25.69 -12.63
CA ASN A 367 -31.58 26.37 -12.40
C ASN A 367 -31.80 26.78 -10.93
N GLY A 368 -30.82 26.53 -10.04
CA GLY A 368 -30.86 26.82 -8.61
C GLY A 368 -31.44 25.70 -7.74
N ASP A 369 -32.06 24.67 -8.31
CA ASP A 369 -32.63 23.53 -7.57
C ASP A 369 -31.53 22.81 -6.77
N VAL A 370 -31.83 22.40 -5.55
CA VAL A 370 -30.93 21.64 -4.68
C VAL A 370 -31.53 20.27 -4.40
N LEU A 371 -30.75 19.22 -4.64
CA LEU A 371 -31.17 17.84 -4.43
C LEU A 371 -29.98 16.94 -4.09
N ARG A 372 -30.28 15.87 -3.34
CA ARG A 372 -29.35 14.75 -3.12
C ARG A 372 -29.50 13.74 -4.25
N VAL A 373 -28.39 13.17 -4.69
CA VAL A 373 -28.34 12.20 -5.79
C VAL A 373 -27.79 10.88 -5.25
N ASP A 374 -28.63 9.86 -5.09
CA ASP A 374 -28.22 8.60 -4.47
C ASP A 374 -27.97 7.45 -5.46
N ASP A 375 -28.32 7.64 -6.74
CA ASP A 375 -28.22 6.59 -7.76
C ASP A 375 -27.51 7.05 -9.05
N ILE A 376 -26.94 6.07 -9.78
CA ILE A 376 -26.16 6.31 -11.01
C ILE A 376 -27.03 6.90 -12.12
N GLU A 377 -28.28 6.47 -12.25
CA GLU A 377 -29.14 6.87 -13.35
C GLU A 377 -29.46 8.37 -13.25
N SER A 378 -29.82 8.83 -12.06
CA SER A 378 -30.00 10.24 -11.74
C SER A 378 -28.71 11.03 -11.92
N ALA A 379 -27.57 10.52 -11.45
CA ALA A 379 -26.28 11.18 -11.61
C ALA A 379 -25.91 11.41 -13.09
N MET A 380 -26.12 10.40 -13.94
CA MET A 380 -25.88 10.51 -15.38
C MET A 380 -26.80 11.53 -16.05
N LYS A 381 -28.08 11.62 -15.66
CA LYS A 381 -29.05 12.60 -16.20
C LYS A 381 -28.72 14.05 -15.82
N LEU A 382 -28.02 14.23 -14.69
CA LEU A 382 -27.62 15.52 -14.14
C LEU A 382 -26.20 15.95 -14.55
N LYS A 383 -25.42 15.06 -15.18
CA LYS A 383 -24.09 15.38 -15.71
C LYS A 383 -24.17 16.60 -16.64
N GLY A 384 -23.34 17.61 -16.38
CA GLY A 384 -23.34 18.89 -17.11
C GLY A 384 -24.47 19.86 -16.74
N LYS A 385 -25.34 19.54 -15.78
CA LYS A 385 -26.39 20.43 -15.24
C LYS A 385 -26.13 20.88 -13.80
N VAL A 386 -25.06 20.37 -13.19
CA VAL A 386 -24.61 20.75 -11.86
C VAL A 386 -23.87 22.07 -11.93
N ASP A 387 -24.30 23.03 -11.12
CA ASP A 387 -23.64 24.32 -10.90
C ASP A 387 -22.60 24.21 -9.79
N GLU A 388 -22.98 23.62 -8.65
CA GLU A 388 -22.11 23.45 -7.49
C GLU A 388 -22.39 22.12 -6.77
N ILE A 389 -21.33 21.47 -6.29
CA ILE A 389 -21.43 20.31 -5.40
C ILE A 389 -21.33 20.83 -3.96
N LEU A 390 -22.46 20.85 -3.25
CA LEU A 390 -22.56 21.36 -1.88
C LEU A 390 -22.02 20.36 -0.85
N ASP A 391 -22.17 19.06 -1.14
CA ASP A 391 -21.74 17.95 -0.29
C ASP A 391 -21.31 16.76 -1.14
N LEU A 392 -20.18 16.14 -0.81
CA LEU A 392 -19.66 14.97 -1.54
C LEU A 392 -20.40 13.65 -1.23
N GLY A 393 -21.26 13.64 -0.23
CA GLY A 393 -21.91 12.43 0.28
C GLY A 393 -21.11 11.74 1.38
N GLU A 394 -21.45 10.49 1.63
CA GLU A 394 -20.80 9.68 2.67
C GLU A 394 -19.56 8.94 2.16
N ILE A 395 -18.61 8.72 3.06
CA ILE A 395 -17.50 7.79 2.89
C ILE A 395 -17.60 6.69 3.95
N LEU A 396 -17.77 5.45 3.47
CA LEU A 396 -17.85 4.28 4.33
C LEU A 396 -16.44 3.79 4.67
N ILE A 397 -16.06 3.87 5.94
CA ILE A 397 -14.74 3.42 6.42
C ILE A 397 -14.91 2.32 7.47
N ASN A 398 -14.12 1.26 7.32
CA ASN A 398 -14.14 0.13 8.23
C ASN A 398 -13.51 0.51 9.58
N TYR A 399 -14.16 0.14 10.69
CA TYR A 399 -13.59 0.25 12.04
C TYR A 399 -12.19 -0.37 12.14
N GLY A 400 -11.96 -1.51 11.47
CA GLY A 400 -10.66 -2.18 11.47
C GLY A 400 -9.52 -1.31 10.93
N ASP A 401 -9.80 -0.36 10.04
CA ASP A 401 -8.77 0.55 9.53
C ASP A 401 -8.36 1.58 10.59
N PHE A 402 -9.28 2.04 11.45
CA PHE A 402 -8.93 2.87 12.61
C PHE A 402 -8.09 2.10 13.63
N LEU A 403 -8.49 0.86 13.92
CA LEU A 403 -7.79 0.00 14.87
C LEU A 403 -6.35 -0.28 14.42
N GLU A 404 -6.16 -0.67 13.16
CA GLU A 404 -4.83 -0.96 12.59
C GLU A 404 -3.92 0.26 12.59
N ASN A 405 -4.45 1.43 12.23
CA ASN A 405 -3.67 2.68 12.20
C ASN A 405 -3.55 3.32 13.59
N ASN A 406 -4.08 2.69 14.65
CA ASN A 406 -4.06 3.17 16.03
C ASN A 406 -4.64 4.60 16.17
N HIS A 407 -5.67 4.92 15.38
CA HIS A 407 -6.33 6.21 15.40
C HIS A 407 -7.55 6.20 16.33
N ARG A 408 -7.81 7.31 17.03
CA ARG A 408 -9.02 7.45 17.85
C ARG A 408 -10.26 7.45 16.95
N LEU A 409 -11.34 6.82 17.43
CA LEU A 409 -12.62 6.92 16.76
C LEU A 409 -13.17 8.34 16.87
N LEU A 410 -13.60 8.87 15.74
CA LEU A 410 -14.30 10.15 15.65
C LEU A 410 -15.81 9.95 15.59
N PRO A 411 -16.61 10.93 16.01
CA PRO A 411 -18.07 10.86 15.91
C PRO A 411 -18.51 10.65 14.45
N PRO A 412 -19.27 9.58 14.13
CA PRO A 412 -19.74 9.33 12.77
C PRO A 412 -20.94 10.22 12.43
N SER A 413 -21.33 10.19 11.16
CA SER A 413 -22.59 10.74 10.69
C SER A 413 -23.77 10.00 11.30
N TYR A 414 -24.83 10.74 11.64
CA TYR A 414 -26.04 10.18 12.21
C TYR A 414 -26.84 9.46 11.13
N SER A 415 -26.56 8.17 11.01
CA SER A 415 -27.07 7.27 9.97
C SER A 415 -28.26 6.46 10.48
N LEU A 416 -28.96 5.78 9.55
CA LEU A 416 -30.09 4.93 9.88
C LEU A 416 -29.71 3.86 10.90
N GLU A 417 -28.53 3.25 10.78
CA GLU A 417 -28.08 2.21 11.71
C GLU A 417 -27.95 2.72 13.13
N ILE A 418 -27.45 3.95 13.32
CA ILE A 418 -27.35 4.58 14.63
C ILE A 418 -28.75 4.94 15.15
N TRP A 419 -29.60 5.50 14.29
CA TRP A 419 -30.98 5.82 14.67
C TRP A 419 -31.73 4.57 15.15
N LEU A 420 -31.60 3.46 14.43
CA LEU A 420 -32.20 2.17 14.82
C LEU A 420 -31.71 1.65 16.17
N GLN A 421 -30.55 2.06 16.67
CA GLN A 421 -30.09 1.71 18.03
C GLN A 421 -30.66 2.64 19.11
N GLU A 422 -31.17 3.81 18.75
CA GLU A 422 -31.65 4.83 19.68
C GLU A 422 -33.18 4.88 19.80
N VAL A 423 -33.92 4.22 18.90
CA VAL A 423 -35.38 4.21 18.90
C VAL A 423 -35.96 3.19 19.89
N PRO A 424 -37.17 3.45 20.42
CA PRO A 424 -37.97 2.44 21.13
C PRO A 424 -38.19 1.17 20.31
N VAL A 425 -38.32 0.02 21.00
CA VAL A 425 -38.48 -1.31 20.39
C VAL A 425 -39.72 -1.39 19.51
N GLU A 426 -40.77 -0.67 19.87
CA GLU A 426 -42.04 -0.57 19.13
C GLU A 426 -41.83 -0.02 17.71
N ILE A 427 -40.84 0.87 17.53
CA ILE A 427 -40.53 1.49 16.23
C ILE A 427 -39.65 0.56 15.39
N MET A 428 -38.74 -0.19 16.01
CA MET A 428 -37.87 -1.14 15.30
C MET A 428 -38.66 -2.23 14.56
N GLY A 429 -39.86 -2.58 15.05
CA GLY A 429 -40.73 -3.58 14.44
C GLY A 429 -41.57 -3.08 13.26
N LEU A 430 -41.53 -1.78 12.95
CA LEU A 430 -42.29 -1.19 11.86
C LEU A 430 -41.66 -1.53 10.49
N ARG A 431 -42.49 -1.63 9.46
CA ARG A 431 -42.02 -1.78 8.08
C ARG A 431 -41.64 -0.41 7.50
N ASN A 432 -40.73 -0.40 6.53
CA ASN A 432 -40.34 0.80 5.76
C ASN A 432 -39.74 1.95 6.60
N VAL A 433 -39.07 1.62 7.70
CA VAL A 433 -38.36 2.63 8.53
C VAL A 433 -37.22 3.33 7.78
N GLU A 434 -36.77 2.79 6.65
CA GLU A 434 -35.65 3.32 5.86
C GLU A 434 -36.04 4.58 5.07
N ASP A 435 -37.31 4.72 4.69
CA ASP A 435 -37.81 5.82 3.85
C ASP A 435 -39.15 6.38 4.34
N PRO A 436 -39.20 7.00 5.54
CA PRO A 436 -40.43 7.57 6.09
C PRO A 436 -40.84 8.87 5.41
N THR A 437 -42.13 9.19 5.52
CA THR A 437 -42.66 10.56 5.35
C THR A 437 -42.29 11.44 6.55
N GLY A 438 -42.34 12.76 6.38
CA GLY A 438 -42.06 13.71 7.46
C GLY A 438 -43.05 13.58 8.61
N GLU A 439 -44.32 13.24 8.34
CA GLU A 439 -45.32 13.00 9.38
C GLU A 439 -45.02 11.73 10.20
N GLU A 440 -44.57 10.65 9.55
CA GLU A 440 -44.16 9.43 10.26
C GLU A 440 -42.94 9.69 11.14
N ALA A 441 -41.94 10.40 10.63
CA ALA A 441 -40.76 10.75 11.40
C ALA A 441 -41.10 11.59 12.64
N LEU A 442 -42.02 12.55 12.53
CA LEU A 442 -42.50 13.34 13.66
C LEU A 442 -43.33 12.52 14.65
N ARG A 443 -44.17 11.61 14.18
CA ARG A 443 -44.92 10.68 15.04
C ARG A 443 -43.97 9.80 15.86
N TRP A 444 -42.88 9.33 15.25
CA TRP A 444 -41.85 8.59 15.97
C TRP A 444 -41.14 9.44 17.02
N CYS A 445 -40.93 10.74 16.76
CA CYS A 445 -40.43 11.66 17.77
C CYS A 445 -41.36 11.79 18.98
N GLU A 446 -42.68 11.83 18.77
CA GLU A 446 -43.67 11.83 19.86
C GLU A 446 -43.62 10.54 20.69
N MET A 447 -43.21 9.43 20.08
CA MET A 447 -42.96 8.15 20.75
C MET A 447 -41.59 8.08 21.46
N GLY A 448 -40.80 9.15 21.41
CA GLY A 448 -39.49 9.24 22.08
C GLY A 448 -38.28 8.97 21.20
N ALA A 449 -38.46 8.75 19.89
CA ALA A 449 -37.33 8.65 18.96
C ALA A 449 -36.65 10.01 18.74
N PRO A 450 -35.32 10.03 18.48
CA PRO A 450 -34.71 11.16 17.81
C PRO A 450 -35.27 11.34 16.39
N LEU A 451 -35.13 12.54 15.81
CA LEU A 451 -35.55 12.79 14.43
C LEU A 451 -34.82 11.85 13.46
N HIS A 452 -35.57 11.29 12.51
CA HIS A 452 -35.03 10.36 11.52
C HIS A 452 -33.91 11.00 10.68
N PRO A 453 -32.82 10.28 10.33
CA PRO A 453 -31.70 10.80 9.55
C PRO A 453 -32.08 11.48 8.23
N LYS A 454 -33.11 10.96 7.52
CA LYS A 454 -33.66 11.55 6.28
C LYS A 454 -34.05 13.03 6.44
N PHE A 455 -34.55 13.41 7.61
CA PHE A 455 -35.02 14.76 7.93
C PHE A 455 -34.11 15.51 8.90
N THR A 456 -32.95 14.93 9.23
CA THR A 456 -31.95 15.61 10.06
C THR A 456 -31.10 16.49 9.14
N TYR A 457 -30.96 17.78 9.45
CA TYR A 457 -30.18 18.72 8.64
C TYR A 457 -28.83 19.05 9.29
N LEU A 458 -27.94 19.74 8.57
CA LEU A 458 -26.61 20.13 9.08
C LEU A 458 -26.68 21.34 10.03
N TRP A 459 -27.49 21.26 11.07
CA TRP A 459 -27.68 22.36 12.03
C TRP A 459 -26.38 22.78 12.74
N HIS A 460 -25.38 21.90 12.82
CA HIS A 460 -24.06 22.21 13.37
C HIS A 460 -23.15 22.99 12.42
N ASP A 461 -23.51 23.12 11.14
CA ASP A 461 -22.73 23.85 10.12
C ASP A 461 -23.21 25.30 9.92
N ILE A 462 -24.27 25.72 10.61
CA ILE A 462 -24.77 27.10 10.60
C ILE A 462 -24.60 27.77 11.97
N SER A 463 -24.51 29.10 11.96
CA SER A 463 -24.49 29.92 13.16
C SER A 463 -25.88 30.10 13.77
N LEU A 464 -25.93 30.47 15.05
CA LEU A 464 -27.17 30.82 15.73
C LEU A 464 -27.88 32.02 15.09
N GLU A 465 -27.12 32.96 14.50
CA GLU A 465 -27.70 34.11 13.79
C GLU A 465 -28.37 33.71 12.48
N GLU A 466 -27.77 32.78 11.74
CA GLU A 466 -28.38 32.20 10.54
C GLU A 466 -29.66 31.44 10.87
N LEU A 467 -29.68 30.65 11.95
CA LEU A 467 -30.90 30.00 12.43
C LEU A 467 -32.01 31.02 12.74
N LYS A 468 -31.68 32.10 13.48
CA LYS A 468 -32.63 33.17 13.82
C LYS A 468 -33.16 33.87 12.57
N ALA A 469 -32.30 34.13 11.59
CA ALA A 469 -32.67 34.74 10.32
C ALA A 469 -33.64 33.83 9.53
N LEU A 470 -33.31 32.54 9.40
CA LEU A 470 -34.15 31.56 8.70
C LEU A 470 -35.53 31.44 9.35
N CYS A 471 -35.58 31.22 10.67
CA CYS A 471 -36.83 31.09 11.41
C CYS A 471 -37.72 32.34 11.27
N SER A 472 -37.14 33.53 11.46
CA SER A 472 -37.88 34.80 11.35
C SER A 472 -38.39 35.06 9.93
N TYR A 473 -37.65 34.64 8.91
CA TYR A 473 -38.06 34.81 7.52
C TYR A 473 -39.20 33.86 7.16
N VAL A 474 -39.08 32.59 7.55
CA VAL A 474 -40.13 31.58 7.33
C VAL A 474 -41.43 31.98 8.03
N GLU A 475 -41.36 32.47 9.27
CA GLU A 475 -42.53 32.93 10.03
C GLU A 475 -43.27 34.12 9.38
N ARG A 476 -42.53 35.06 8.77
CA ARG A 476 -43.10 36.29 8.20
C ARG A 476 -43.60 36.11 6.77
N ASN A 477 -42.85 35.36 5.97
CA ASN A 477 -43.02 35.33 4.51
C ASN A 477 -43.38 33.94 3.97
N GLY A 478 -43.26 32.88 4.77
CA GLY A 478 -43.53 31.51 4.35
C GLY A 478 -45.02 31.23 4.17
N ARG A 479 -45.32 30.26 3.30
CA ARG A 479 -46.66 29.68 3.11
C ARG A 479 -46.53 28.16 3.17
N PHE A 480 -47.31 27.52 4.04
CA PHE A 480 -47.36 26.07 4.16
C PHE A 480 -48.73 25.57 3.69
N ASP A 481 -48.75 24.64 2.75
CA ASP A 481 -49.99 24.08 2.17
C ASP A 481 -50.41 22.73 2.78
N GLY A 482 -49.77 22.34 3.89
CA GLY A 482 -49.97 21.06 4.58
C GLY A 482 -48.90 20.02 4.23
N GLU A 483 -48.18 20.19 3.12
CA GLU A 483 -47.12 19.28 2.67
C GLU A 483 -45.84 20.04 2.30
N ASN A 484 -45.99 21.12 1.52
CA ASN A 484 -44.89 21.90 0.96
C ASN A 484 -44.77 23.26 1.64
N LEU A 485 -43.53 23.66 1.92
CA LEU A 485 -43.21 25.01 2.38
C LEU A 485 -42.73 25.85 1.20
N ARG A 486 -43.42 26.97 0.98
CA ARG A 486 -43.13 27.96 -0.07
C ARG A 486 -42.61 29.23 0.58
N ILE A 487 -41.42 29.67 0.18
CA ILE A 487 -40.75 30.84 0.75
C ILE A 487 -40.35 31.77 -0.40
N PRO A 488 -40.74 33.07 -0.39
CA PRO A 488 -40.26 34.03 -1.38
C PRO A 488 -38.73 34.00 -1.49
N PHE A 489 -38.21 34.13 -2.72
CA PHE A 489 -36.78 34.03 -2.94
C PHE A 489 -36.02 35.12 -2.16
N ASP A 490 -35.06 34.69 -1.35
CA ASP A 490 -34.12 35.53 -0.64
C ASP A 490 -32.75 34.83 -0.65
N GLU A 491 -31.72 35.56 -1.06
CA GLU A 491 -30.37 35.01 -1.27
C GLU A 491 -29.77 34.49 0.04
N ARG A 492 -29.97 35.20 1.16
CA ARG A 492 -29.46 34.77 2.46
C ARG A 492 -30.17 33.50 2.94
N VAL A 493 -31.50 33.41 2.78
CA VAL A 493 -32.26 32.19 3.12
C VAL A 493 -31.82 31.03 2.24
N LYS A 494 -31.60 31.27 0.94
CA LYS A 494 -31.10 30.27 0.00
C LYS A 494 -29.77 29.68 0.44
N GLU A 495 -28.79 30.53 0.77
CA GLU A 495 -27.48 30.11 1.27
C GLU A 495 -27.59 29.26 2.55
N ILE A 496 -28.47 29.63 3.48
CA ILE A 496 -28.67 28.88 4.73
C ILE A 496 -29.28 27.50 4.43
N LEU A 497 -30.27 27.41 3.53
CA LEU A 497 -30.86 26.14 3.12
C LEU A 497 -29.86 25.24 2.39
N GLU A 498 -28.96 25.82 1.60
CA GLU A 498 -27.84 25.11 0.97
C GLU A 498 -26.86 24.56 2.01
N LYS A 499 -26.44 25.35 3.01
CA LYS A 499 -25.58 24.87 4.11
C LYS A 499 -26.24 23.74 4.91
N LEU A 500 -27.55 23.80 5.09
CA LEU A 500 -28.32 22.75 5.76
C LEU A 500 -28.55 21.50 4.90
N LEU A 501 -28.24 21.57 3.59
CA LEU A 501 -28.54 20.56 2.58
C LEU A 501 -30.04 20.21 2.52
N VAL A 502 -30.91 21.21 2.64
CA VAL A 502 -32.36 21.02 2.48
C VAL A 502 -32.67 20.93 0.98
N PRO A 503 -33.23 19.83 0.47
CA PRO A 503 -33.66 19.77 -0.92
C PRO A 503 -34.77 20.79 -1.20
N HIS A 504 -34.65 21.56 -2.28
CA HIS A 504 -35.64 22.57 -2.65
C HIS A 504 -35.60 22.91 -4.14
N LYS A 505 -36.74 23.30 -4.69
CA LYS A 505 -36.89 23.77 -6.07
C LYS A 505 -36.93 25.30 -6.09
N VAL A 506 -36.26 25.90 -7.07
CA VAL A 506 -36.23 27.36 -7.30
C VAL A 506 -37.12 27.68 -8.50
N ARG A 507 -38.21 28.38 -8.26
CA ARG A 507 -39.09 28.96 -9.29
C ARG A 507 -39.19 30.46 -9.02
N GLU A 508 -40.39 31.03 -8.88
CA GLU A 508 -40.58 32.38 -8.32
C GLU A 508 -40.36 32.42 -6.81
N GLU A 509 -40.46 31.27 -6.16
CA GLU A 509 -40.27 31.03 -4.74
C GLU A 509 -39.41 29.77 -4.54
N LEU A 510 -38.87 29.60 -3.34
CA LEU A 510 -38.22 28.39 -2.88
C LEU A 510 -39.30 27.41 -2.40
N ILE A 511 -39.33 26.21 -2.97
CA ILE A 511 -40.31 25.16 -2.64
C ILE A 511 -39.59 23.99 -1.99
N ILE A 512 -39.90 23.73 -0.73
CA ILE A 512 -39.39 22.60 0.06
C ILE A 512 -40.52 21.59 0.18
N GLU A 513 -40.30 20.38 -0.31
CA GLU A 513 -41.26 19.27 -0.26
C GLU A 513 -41.12 18.51 1.08
N ASP A 514 -42.21 17.94 1.58
CA ASP A 514 -42.27 17.22 2.87
C ASP A 514 -41.65 18.04 4.03
N ALA A 515 -42.06 19.31 4.12
CA ALA A 515 -41.34 20.33 4.90
C ALA A 515 -41.68 20.34 6.40
N LYS A 516 -42.63 19.51 6.85
CA LYS A 516 -43.12 19.52 8.23
C LYS A 516 -42.00 19.30 9.27
N PRO A 517 -41.05 18.36 9.08
CA PRO A 517 -39.92 18.20 9.99
C PRO A 517 -39.02 19.44 10.07
N LEU A 518 -38.81 20.15 8.96
CA LEU A 518 -38.06 21.41 8.94
C LEU A 518 -38.78 22.50 9.71
N ILE A 519 -40.08 22.70 9.46
CA ILE A 519 -40.92 23.70 10.14
C ILE A 519 -40.88 23.46 11.66
N ARG A 520 -41.08 22.21 12.09
CA ARG A 520 -41.05 21.85 13.51
C ARG A 520 -39.65 21.98 14.10
N SER A 521 -38.59 21.66 13.34
CA SER A 521 -37.20 21.90 13.77
C SER A 521 -36.89 23.39 13.97
N LEU A 522 -37.54 24.29 13.21
CA LEU A 522 -37.46 25.74 13.40
C LEU A 522 -38.31 26.27 14.57
N GLY A 523 -39.02 25.39 15.30
CA GLY A 523 -39.87 25.76 16.42
C GLY A 523 -41.18 26.43 16.00
N LEU A 524 -41.65 26.18 14.78
CA LEU A 524 -42.86 26.77 14.20
C LEU A 524 -44.04 25.78 14.19
N SER A 525 -45.27 26.31 14.28
CA SER A 525 -46.51 25.56 14.06
C SER A 525 -46.82 25.40 12.57
N ASP A 526 -47.88 24.66 12.25
CA ASP A 526 -48.32 24.46 10.86
C ASP A 526 -48.82 25.79 10.24
N GLU A 527 -49.24 26.76 11.06
CA GLU A 527 -49.53 28.15 10.67
C GLU A 527 -48.29 29.06 10.62
N LEU A 528 -47.09 28.46 10.72
CA LEU A 528 -45.78 29.12 10.72
C LEU A 528 -45.61 30.16 11.85
N LYS A 529 -46.28 29.96 12.99
CA LYS A 529 -46.11 30.79 14.19
C LYS A 529 -45.13 30.16 15.16
N ARG A 530 -44.31 30.98 15.82
CA ARG A 530 -43.39 30.49 16.86
C ARG A 530 -44.15 29.82 17.99
N ILE A 531 -43.71 28.61 18.31
CA ILE A 531 -44.16 27.84 19.48
C ILE A 531 -43.22 28.09 20.66
N ARG A 532 -41.92 28.31 20.40
CA ARG A 532 -40.88 28.53 21.41
C ARG A 532 -39.91 29.62 20.98
N GLU A 533 -39.34 30.33 21.95
CA GLU A 533 -38.31 31.34 21.69
C GLU A 533 -36.94 30.72 21.45
N ILE A 534 -36.21 31.28 20.48
CA ILE A 534 -34.84 30.85 20.18
C ILE A 534 -33.91 31.35 21.30
N PRO A 535 -33.04 30.50 21.87
CA PRO A 535 -32.11 30.90 22.91
C PRO A 535 -31.21 32.08 22.53
N ALA A 536 -30.81 32.86 23.53
CA ALA A 536 -29.92 34.01 23.35
C ALA A 536 -28.49 33.60 22.97
N SER A 537 -28.01 32.46 23.49
CA SER A 537 -26.64 31.94 23.34
C SER A 537 -26.64 30.42 23.13
N GLY A 538 -25.53 29.89 22.63
CA GLY A 538 -25.34 28.47 22.34
C GLY A 538 -25.10 28.21 20.85
N THR A 539 -24.98 26.94 20.49
CA THR A 539 -24.87 26.51 19.09
C THR A 539 -26.25 26.43 18.42
N ALA A 540 -26.30 26.48 17.09
CA ALA A 540 -27.55 26.31 16.37
C ALA A 540 -28.18 24.93 16.62
N LEU A 541 -27.39 23.85 16.68
CA LEU A 541 -27.89 22.51 17.01
C LEU A 541 -28.54 22.44 18.41
N GLU A 542 -27.93 23.05 19.43
CA GLU A 542 -28.51 23.13 20.77
C GLU A 542 -29.82 23.93 20.77
N ALA A 543 -29.86 25.06 20.06
CA ALA A 543 -31.05 25.88 19.92
C ALA A 543 -32.20 25.13 19.24
N VAL A 544 -31.92 24.42 18.13
CA VAL A 544 -32.91 23.61 17.41
C VAL A 544 -33.48 22.50 18.29
N ASN A 545 -32.64 21.80 19.08
CA ASN A 545 -33.11 20.80 20.05
C ASN A 545 -34.05 21.39 21.12
N GLN A 546 -33.82 22.63 21.55
CA GLN A 546 -34.66 23.28 22.56
C GLN A 546 -36.01 23.72 21.98
N ILE A 547 -36.02 24.29 20.77
CA ILE A 547 -37.23 24.86 20.15
C ILE A 547 -38.11 23.81 19.47
N SER A 548 -37.54 22.71 18.96
CA SER A 548 -38.30 21.71 18.19
C SER A 548 -39.21 20.84 19.07
N GLY A 549 -38.85 20.66 20.34
CA GLY A 549 -39.56 19.77 21.26
C GLY A 549 -39.24 18.30 21.10
N PHE A 550 -38.26 17.93 20.27
CA PHE A 550 -37.76 16.56 20.11
C PHE A 550 -36.25 16.55 19.88
N LYS A 551 -35.64 15.37 20.01
CA LYS A 551 -34.18 15.22 19.94
C LYS A 551 -33.69 15.22 18.50
N ILE A 552 -32.73 16.08 18.19
CA ILE A 552 -32.06 16.18 16.88
C ILE A 552 -30.56 15.97 17.10
N ARG A 553 -29.96 15.07 16.33
CA ARG A 553 -28.53 14.76 16.42
C ARG A 553 -27.73 15.57 15.41
N ALA A 554 -26.44 15.74 15.67
CA ALA A 554 -25.52 16.28 14.67
C ALA A 554 -25.42 15.29 13.50
N ARG A 555 -25.81 15.71 12.29
CA ARG A 555 -25.88 14.78 11.15
C ARG A 555 -24.51 14.35 10.63
N ALA A 556 -23.52 15.24 10.62
CA ALA A 556 -22.21 14.96 10.01
C ALA A 556 -21.07 15.67 10.76
N PRO A 557 -20.84 15.30 12.04
CA PRO A 557 -19.85 15.98 12.89
C PRO A 557 -18.40 15.78 12.43
N THR A 558 -18.12 14.73 11.64
CA THR A 558 -16.78 14.46 11.10
C THR A 558 -16.79 14.44 9.59
N ARG A 559 -15.87 15.21 8.99
CA ARG A 559 -15.61 15.26 7.54
C ARG A 559 -14.23 14.71 7.24
N ILE A 560 -14.10 13.94 6.17
CA ILE A 560 -12.85 13.32 5.74
C ILE A 560 -12.33 14.05 4.50
N GLY A 561 -11.12 14.61 4.62
CA GLY A 561 -10.36 15.12 3.49
C GLY A 561 -9.93 13.99 2.54
N ALA A 562 -10.11 14.18 1.24
CA ALA A 562 -9.69 13.21 0.24
C ALA A 562 -9.18 13.87 -1.05
N ARG A 563 -8.13 13.28 -1.62
CA ARG A 563 -7.60 13.64 -2.94
C ARG A 563 -7.31 12.40 -3.76
N MET A 564 -7.35 12.53 -5.08
CA MET A 564 -7.04 11.43 -5.96
C MET A 564 -5.57 11.02 -5.82
N GLY A 565 -5.35 9.75 -5.55
CA GLY A 565 -4.05 9.10 -5.52
C GLY A 565 -3.73 8.46 -6.86
N ARG A 566 -3.64 7.14 -6.89
CA ARG A 566 -3.33 6.38 -8.12
C ARG A 566 -4.63 5.88 -8.76
N PRO A 567 -4.80 6.05 -10.08
CA PRO A 567 -5.85 5.34 -10.80
C PRO A 567 -5.67 3.82 -10.69
N GLU A 568 -6.76 3.11 -10.92
CA GLU A 568 -6.81 1.68 -11.11
C GLU A 568 -5.93 1.21 -12.28
N LYS A 569 -5.50 -0.06 -12.24
CA LYS A 569 -4.69 -0.64 -13.32
C LYS A 569 -4.97 -2.13 -13.48
N ALA A 570 -5.46 -2.49 -14.66
CA ALA A 570 -5.54 -3.88 -15.16
C ALA A 570 -4.63 -4.10 -16.38
N LYS A 571 -3.64 -3.22 -16.61
CA LYS A 571 -2.72 -3.32 -17.76
C LYS A 571 -1.73 -4.47 -17.59
N GLU A 572 -1.39 -5.12 -18.70
CA GLU A 572 -0.34 -6.12 -18.81
C GLU A 572 1.00 -5.64 -18.23
N ARG A 573 1.76 -6.56 -17.63
CA ARG A 573 3.12 -6.29 -17.13
C ARG A 573 4.13 -6.40 -18.28
N LYS A 574 4.44 -5.28 -18.92
CA LYS A 574 5.46 -5.21 -19.99
C LYS A 574 6.79 -4.69 -19.47
N MET A 575 7.88 -5.38 -19.80
CA MET A 575 9.23 -4.81 -19.66
C MET A 575 9.45 -3.73 -20.72
N LYS A 576 10.40 -2.81 -20.46
CA LYS A 576 10.87 -1.86 -21.46
C LYS A 576 11.48 -2.63 -22.65
N ALA A 577 11.04 -2.31 -23.87
CA ALA A 577 11.28 -3.06 -25.12
C ALA A 577 10.50 -4.37 -25.29
N SER A 578 9.69 -4.79 -24.31
CA SER A 578 8.74 -5.91 -24.39
C SER A 578 9.31 -7.17 -25.09
N PRO A 579 10.40 -7.77 -24.54
CA PRO A 579 11.00 -8.95 -25.10
C PRO A 579 10.04 -10.14 -25.04
N HIS A 580 10.05 -10.97 -26.08
CA HIS A 580 9.32 -12.24 -26.12
C HIS A 580 10.16 -13.37 -25.48
N VAL A 581 11.50 -13.25 -25.49
CA VAL A 581 12.42 -14.26 -24.95
C VAL A 581 13.61 -13.63 -24.25
N LEU A 582 14.10 -14.30 -23.21
CA LEU A 582 15.33 -13.94 -22.52
C LEU A 582 16.56 -14.50 -23.26
N PHE A 583 16.78 -14.03 -24.49
CA PHE A 583 17.94 -14.36 -25.31
C PHE A 583 18.72 -13.09 -25.66
N PRO A 584 20.04 -13.00 -25.37
CA PRO A 584 20.81 -11.78 -25.58
C PRO A 584 21.20 -11.61 -27.06
N LEU A 585 21.15 -10.36 -27.54
CA LEU A 585 21.45 -9.99 -28.92
C LEU A 585 22.59 -8.98 -29.05
N GLY A 586 23.11 -8.44 -27.95
CA GLY A 586 24.03 -7.31 -27.99
C GLY A 586 23.42 -6.14 -28.77
N GLU A 587 24.19 -5.58 -29.72
CA GLU A 587 23.72 -4.53 -30.63
C GLU A 587 23.11 -5.09 -31.93
N SER A 588 23.19 -6.40 -32.17
CA SER A 588 22.85 -7.01 -33.46
C SER A 588 21.36 -6.94 -33.79
N GLY A 589 20.49 -6.93 -32.78
CA GLY A 589 19.04 -6.84 -32.95
C GLY A 589 18.50 -5.42 -33.17
N GLY A 590 19.37 -4.42 -33.34
CA GLY A 590 18.97 -3.04 -33.60
C GLY A 590 18.15 -2.41 -32.46
N ARG A 591 17.43 -1.33 -32.76
CA ARG A 591 16.65 -0.58 -31.76
C ARG A 591 15.50 -1.41 -31.17
N MET A 592 14.91 -2.31 -31.95
CA MET A 592 13.77 -3.14 -31.52
C MET A 592 14.20 -4.45 -30.85
N ARG A 593 15.50 -4.77 -30.83
CA ARG A 593 16.04 -6.03 -30.32
C ARG A 593 15.42 -7.24 -31.03
N SER A 594 15.30 -7.14 -32.36
CA SER A 594 14.73 -8.17 -33.22
C SER A 594 15.72 -9.32 -33.43
N ILE A 595 15.30 -10.54 -33.09
CA ILE A 595 16.06 -11.78 -33.36
C ILE A 595 16.11 -12.05 -34.86
N ILE A 596 15.03 -11.75 -35.59
CA ILE A 596 14.97 -11.95 -37.04
C ILE A 596 16.00 -11.06 -37.75
N GLU A 597 16.07 -9.77 -37.39
CA GLU A 597 17.06 -8.84 -37.93
C GLU A 597 18.49 -9.26 -37.57
N ALA A 598 18.71 -9.73 -36.33
CA ALA A 598 20.00 -10.22 -35.90
C ALA A 598 20.42 -11.51 -36.65
N ALA A 599 19.46 -12.37 -36.99
CA ALA A 599 19.69 -13.60 -37.76
C ALA A 599 20.09 -13.30 -39.21
N ASP A 600 19.52 -12.27 -39.83
CA ASP A 600 19.89 -11.85 -41.19
C ASP A 600 21.33 -11.28 -41.26
N LYS A 601 21.87 -10.77 -40.13
CA LYS A 601 23.26 -10.32 -40.01
C LYS A 601 24.28 -11.45 -39.80
N GLY A 602 23.82 -12.69 -39.64
CA GLY A 602 24.67 -13.87 -39.47
C GLY A 602 25.09 -14.14 -38.02
N THR A 603 26.40 -14.21 -37.78
CA THR A 603 26.97 -14.63 -36.48
C THR A 603 27.07 -13.47 -35.50
N VAL A 604 26.63 -13.67 -34.25
CA VAL A 604 26.66 -12.66 -33.19
C VAL A 604 27.60 -13.08 -32.07
N LYS A 605 28.42 -12.14 -31.58
CA LYS A 605 29.30 -12.34 -30.42
C LYS A 605 28.54 -12.07 -29.13
N LEU A 606 28.46 -13.08 -28.26
CA LEU A 606 27.70 -13.03 -27.01
C LEU A 606 28.53 -13.59 -25.85
N THR A 607 28.49 -12.91 -24.70
CA THR A 607 29.10 -13.40 -23.45
C THR A 607 28.08 -14.22 -22.68
N LEU A 608 28.26 -15.54 -22.65
CA LEU A 608 27.30 -16.49 -22.07
C LEU A 608 27.98 -17.43 -21.08
N ASN A 609 27.16 -18.14 -20.30
CA ASN A 609 27.62 -19.20 -19.40
C ASN A 609 28.44 -20.26 -20.14
N VAL A 610 29.58 -20.65 -19.59
CA VAL A 610 30.31 -21.82 -20.07
C VAL A 610 29.56 -23.07 -19.64
N ARG A 611 29.05 -23.87 -20.59
CA ARG A 611 28.42 -25.15 -20.29
C ARG A 611 29.11 -26.30 -21.01
N PHE A 612 29.10 -27.45 -20.37
CA PHE A 612 29.78 -28.66 -20.86
C PHE A 612 28.80 -29.83 -20.93
N CYS A 613 28.80 -30.55 -22.05
CA CYS A 613 28.03 -31.77 -22.21
C CYS A 613 28.83 -32.98 -21.70
N PRO A 614 28.31 -33.76 -20.73
CA PRO A 614 29.03 -34.93 -20.21
C PRO A 614 29.14 -36.06 -21.24
N LYS A 615 28.22 -36.14 -22.21
CA LYS A 615 28.14 -37.24 -23.19
C LYS A 615 29.08 -37.04 -24.38
N CYS A 616 29.02 -35.88 -25.05
CA CYS A 616 29.85 -35.60 -26.21
C CYS A 616 31.13 -34.82 -25.89
N GLN A 617 31.30 -34.39 -24.63
CA GLN A 617 32.44 -33.61 -24.16
C GLN A 617 32.66 -32.28 -24.90
N LYS A 618 31.60 -31.74 -25.51
CA LYS A 618 31.62 -30.44 -26.19
C LYS A 618 31.19 -29.32 -25.26
N GLU A 619 31.83 -28.16 -25.44
CA GLU A 619 31.44 -26.88 -24.86
C GLU A 619 30.28 -26.27 -25.66
N THR A 620 29.27 -25.72 -24.99
CA THR A 620 28.15 -25.01 -25.63
C THR A 620 27.52 -24.04 -24.63
N PRO A 621 26.95 -22.91 -25.08
CA PRO A 621 26.22 -22.01 -24.18
C PRO A 621 24.78 -22.48 -23.89
N LEU A 622 24.28 -23.50 -24.59
CA LEU A 622 22.89 -23.95 -24.50
C LEU A 622 22.67 -24.99 -23.39
N ILE A 623 21.47 -25.03 -22.81
CA ILE A 623 21.07 -25.97 -21.75
C ILE A 623 21.06 -27.42 -22.25
N ARG A 624 20.68 -27.61 -23.52
CA ARG A 624 20.63 -28.91 -24.19
C ARG A 624 21.66 -28.93 -25.32
N CYS A 625 22.51 -29.96 -25.32
CA CYS A 625 23.46 -30.19 -26.40
C CYS A 625 22.75 -30.79 -27.62
N GLU A 626 23.36 -30.68 -28.80
CA GLU A 626 22.89 -31.30 -30.04
C GLU A 626 22.71 -32.82 -29.93
N CYS A 627 23.50 -33.49 -29.08
CA CYS A 627 23.36 -34.92 -28.83
C CYS A 627 22.16 -35.29 -27.94
N GLY A 628 21.35 -34.29 -27.57
CA GLY A 628 20.16 -34.41 -26.74
C GLY A 628 20.43 -34.38 -25.23
N GLU A 629 21.70 -34.44 -24.80
CA GLU A 629 22.07 -34.48 -23.39
C GLU A 629 22.13 -33.09 -22.74
N ARG A 630 21.79 -33.01 -21.44
CA ARG A 630 21.86 -31.79 -20.64
C ARG A 630 23.31 -31.38 -20.40
N THR A 631 23.54 -30.08 -20.46
CA THR A 631 24.84 -29.47 -20.19
C THR A 631 24.88 -28.92 -18.77
N PHE A 632 26.07 -28.84 -18.18
CA PHE A 632 26.28 -28.32 -16.83
C PHE A 632 27.15 -27.07 -16.87
N SER A 633 26.85 -26.10 -16.00
CA SER A 633 27.66 -24.88 -15.87
C SER A 633 29.06 -25.25 -15.38
N MET A 634 30.07 -24.72 -16.04
CA MET A 634 31.48 -24.93 -15.75
C MET A 634 32.22 -23.59 -15.79
N ARG A 635 33.51 -23.61 -15.53
CA ARG A 635 34.42 -22.46 -15.62
C ARG A 635 35.49 -22.74 -16.67
N LYS A 636 35.93 -21.70 -17.36
CA LYS A 636 36.98 -21.75 -18.39
C LYS A 636 38.17 -20.91 -17.97
N CYS A 637 39.37 -21.47 -18.07
CA CYS A 637 40.59 -20.73 -17.83
C CYS A 637 40.93 -19.85 -19.03
N SER A 638 41.06 -18.54 -18.82
CA SER A 638 41.42 -17.57 -19.86
C SER A 638 42.82 -17.78 -20.43
N SER A 639 43.73 -18.40 -19.68
CA SER A 639 45.13 -18.57 -20.10
C SER A 639 45.43 -19.87 -20.83
N CYS A 640 44.72 -20.97 -20.54
CA CYS A 640 45.02 -22.28 -21.13
C CYS A 640 43.79 -22.98 -21.74
N GLY A 641 42.63 -22.34 -21.71
CA GLY A 641 41.38 -22.85 -22.29
C GLY A 641 40.75 -24.03 -21.57
N ARG A 642 41.35 -24.53 -20.47
CA ARG A 642 40.85 -25.70 -19.74
C ARG A 642 39.50 -25.40 -19.08
N ILE A 643 38.56 -26.33 -19.26
CA ILE A 643 37.26 -26.33 -18.58
C ILE A 643 37.40 -27.07 -17.23
N THR A 644 36.90 -26.47 -16.16
CA THR A 644 36.98 -26.99 -14.79
C THR A 644 35.82 -26.44 -13.95
N SER A 645 35.50 -27.08 -12.83
CA SER A 645 34.58 -26.55 -11.82
C SER A 645 35.27 -25.65 -10.79
N GLU A 646 36.61 -25.59 -10.79
CA GLU A 646 37.38 -24.85 -9.78
C GLU A 646 37.59 -23.37 -10.15
N GLU A 647 37.60 -22.49 -9.14
CA GLU A 647 37.87 -21.05 -9.30
C GLU A 647 39.30 -20.76 -9.78
N LEU A 648 40.26 -21.62 -9.42
CA LEU A 648 41.64 -21.56 -9.87
C LEU A 648 41.90 -22.74 -10.80
N CYS A 649 42.54 -22.46 -11.94
CA CYS A 649 42.83 -23.50 -12.92
C CYS A 649 43.79 -24.55 -12.35
N PRO A 650 43.45 -25.85 -12.33
CA PRO A 650 44.34 -26.89 -11.80
C PRO A 650 45.69 -27.00 -12.52
N ARG A 651 45.77 -26.53 -13.78
CA ARG A 651 46.98 -26.60 -14.61
C ARG A 651 47.89 -25.38 -14.43
N CYS A 652 47.33 -24.17 -14.37
CA CYS A 652 48.12 -22.93 -14.42
C CYS A 652 47.88 -21.98 -13.24
N LYS A 653 47.05 -22.39 -12.27
CA LYS A 653 46.67 -21.64 -11.05
C LYS A 653 46.13 -20.22 -11.27
N LYS A 654 45.80 -19.85 -12.51
CA LYS A 654 45.12 -18.59 -12.84
C LYS A 654 43.61 -18.70 -12.63
N GLN A 655 42.96 -17.57 -12.40
CA GLN A 655 41.52 -17.48 -12.19
C GLN A 655 40.73 -17.99 -13.40
N THR A 656 39.65 -18.70 -13.14
CA THR A 656 38.72 -19.21 -14.15
C THR A 656 37.45 -18.36 -14.19
N SER A 657 36.85 -18.24 -15.37
CA SER A 657 35.62 -17.48 -15.61
C SER A 657 34.45 -18.43 -15.88
N GLU A 658 33.29 -18.14 -15.30
CA GLU A 658 32.02 -18.82 -15.62
C GLU A 658 31.43 -18.39 -16.96
N PHE A 659 32.03 -17.38 -17.59
CA PHE A 659 31.57 -16.79 -18.84
C PHE A 659 32.65 -16.83 -19.90
N SER A 660 32.23 -17.10 -21.13
CA SER A 660 33.06 -17.04 -22.33
C SER A 660 32.32 -16.27 -23.42
N GLU A 661 33.05 -15.64 -24.33
CA GLU A 661 32.48 -15.13 -25.56
C GLU A 661 32.23 -16.31 -26.52
N TYR A 662 31.06 -16.32 -27.15
CA TYR A 662 30.64 -17.29 -28.16
C TYR A 662 30.26 -16.56 -29.43
N GLU A 663 30.66 -17.12 -30.56
CA GLU A 663 30.15 -16.75 -31.88
C GLU A 663 28.93 -17.62 -32.19
N VAL A 664 27.73 -17.02 -32.15
CA VAL A 664 26.46 -17.73 -32.24
C VAL A 664 25.78 -17.42 -33.57
N ASN A 665 25.53 -18.45 -34.39
CA ASN A 665 24.75 -18.33 -35.62
C ASN A 665 23.25 -18.32 -35.29
N LEU A 666 22.66 -17.12 -35.23
CA LEU A 666 21.25 -16.97 -34.85
C LEU A 666 20.27 -17.54 -35.89
N ARG A 667 20.62 -17.51 -37.18
CA ARG A 667 19.76 -18.06 -38.24
C ARG A 667 19.58 -19.56 -38.09
N GLU A 668 20.67 -20.28 -37.80
CA GLU A 668 20.63 -21.72 -37.59
C GLU A 668 19.76 -22.11 -36.38
N ILE A 669 19.92 -21.40 -35.25
CA ILE A 669 19.14 -21.66 -34.03
C ILE A 669 17.67 -21.33 -34.27
N LEU A 670 17.37 -20.20 -34.92
CA LEU A 670 16.00 -19.78 -35.22
C LEU A 670 15.30 -20.77 -36.16
N ASP A 671 15.95 -21.16 -37.26
CA ASP A 671 15.39 -22.09 -38.24
C ASP A 671 15.17 -23.48 -37.62
N LYS A 672 16.06 -23.90 -36.72
CA LYS A 672 15.88 -25.14 -35.95
C LYS A 672 14.64 -25.05 -35.05
N ALA A 673 14.50 -23.98 -34.28
CA ALA A 673 13.36 -23.77 -33.38
C ALA A 673 12.03 -23.70 -34.16
N LEU A 674 12.00 -23.01 -35.32
CA LEU A 674 10.84 -22.96 -36.21
C LEU A 674 10.44 -24.33 -36.76
N ARG A 675 11.43 -25.14 -37.19
CA ARG A 675 11.18 -26.52 -37.67
C ARG A 675 10.64 -27.42 -36.57
N GLU A 676 11.21 -27.35 -35.35
CA GLU A 676 10.76 -28.14 -34.21
C GLU A 676 9.31 -27.81 -33.81
N LEU A 677 8.93 -26.52 -33.88
CA LEU A 677 7.58 -26.05 -33.59
C LEU A 677 6.60 -26.14 -34.77
N GLN A 678 7.07 -26.54 -35.96
CA GLN A 678 6.28 -26.57 -37.20
C GLN A 678 5.65 -25.22 -37.56
N ILE A 679 6.36 -24.12 -37.29
CA ILE A 679 5.92 -22.74 -37.61
C ILE A 679 6.66 -22.27 -38.85
N SER A 680 5.92 -21.79 -39.85
CA SER A 680 6.47 -21.44 -41.17
C SER A 680 7.18 -20.08 -41.17
N SER A 681 6.69 -19.09 -40.43
CA SER A 681 7.29 -17.76 -40.35
C SER A 681 6.79 -16.99 -39.12
N LEU A 682 7.57 -16.00 -38.70
CA LEU A 682 7.24 -15.10 -37.61
C LEU A 682 7.30 -13.66 -38.10
N LYS A 683 6.34 -12.84 -37.67
CA LYS A 683 6.36 -11.39 -37.96
C LYS A 683 7.38 -10.66 -37.08
N GLU A 684 7.48 -11.05 -35.81
CA GLU A 684 8.35 -10.38 -34.87
C GLU A 684 8.80 -11.35 -33.77
N LEU A 685 10.08 -11.30 -33.40
CA LEU A 685 10.61 -12.04 -32.27
C LEU A 685 11.64 -11.16 -31.56
N LYS A 686 11.34 -10.72 -30.33
CA LYS A 686 12.18 -9.77 -29.58
C LYS A 686 12.97 -10.46 -28.48
N GLY A 687 14.28 -10.21 -28.46
CA GLY A 687 15.21 -10.65 -27.41
C GLY A 687 15.56 -9.54 -26.41
N VAL A 688 16.61 -9.76 -25.63
CA VAL A 688 17.19 -8.79 -24.71
C VAL A 688 18.56 -8.31 -25.20
N LYS A 689 19.02 -7.15 -24.71
CA LYS A 689 20.36 -6.65 -25.04
C LYS A 689 21.45 -7.51 -24.38
N GLU A 690 21.30 -7.75 -23.09
CA GLU A 690 22.20 -8.56 -22.26
C GLU A 690 21.37 -9.34 -21.22
N LEU A 691 21.90 -10.46 -20.76
CA LEU A 691 21.35 -11.21 -19.62
C LEU A 691 21.90 -10.65 -18.32
N MET A 692 21.02 -10.15 -17.46
CA MET A 692 21.37 -9.63 -16.13
C MET A 692 21.40 -10.72 -15.05
N SER A 693 21.08 -11.98 -15.41
CA SER A 693 21.08 -13.09 -14.47
C SER A 693 22.52 -13.48 -14.08
N ALA A 694 22.72 -13.91 -12.83
CA ALA A 694 24.03 -14.30 -12.31
C ALA A 694 24.73 -15.35 -13.19
N ARG A 695 23.97 -16.28 -13.79
CA ARG A 695 24.52 -17.32 -14.66
C ARG A 695 24.56 -16.93 -16.14
N ARG A 696 23.86 -15.89 -16.58
CA ARG A 696 23.75 -15.50 -18.02
C ARG A 696 23.39 -16.67 -18.94
N THR A 697 22.47 -17.53 -18.50
CA THR A 697 21.94 -18.64 -19.32
C THR A 697 20.82 -18.12 -20.21
N PRO A 698 20.90 -18.26 -21.55
CA PRO A 698 19.83 -17.83 -22.45
C PRO A 698 18.62 -18.78 -22.37
N GLU A 699 17.43 -18.22 -22.52
CA GLU A 699 16.19 -18.98 -22.66
C GLU A 699 16.08 -19.60 -24.08
N PRO A 700 15.57 -20.83 -24.24
CA PRO A 700 15.33 -21.43 -25.55
C PRO A 700 14.43 -20.56 -26.44
N LEU A 701 14.78 -20.44 -27.73
CA LEU A 701 14.03 -19.57 -28.66
C LEU A 701 12.60 -20.06 -28.88
N GLU A 702 12.36 -21.36 -28.79
CA GLU A 702 11.06 -22.01 -28.94
C GLU A 702 10.01 -21.37 -28.01
N LYS A 703 10.39 -21.06 -26.77
CA LYS A 703 9.50 -20.38 -25.81
C LYS A 703 9.17 -18.95 -26.26
N GLY A 704 10.14 -18.25 -26.83
CA GLY A 704 9.96 -16.93 -27.42
C GLY A 704 9.00 -16.93 -28.60
N ILE A 705 9.14 -17.93 -29.47
CA ILE A 705 8.31 -18.12 -30.65
C ILE A 705 6.85 -18.36 -30.27
N ILE A 706 6.58 -19.15 -29.22
CA ILE A 706 5.21 -19.40 -28.75
C ILE A 706 4.58 -18.15 -28.09
N ARG A 707 5.39 -17.27 -27.50
CA ARG A 707 4.92 -16.02 -26.88
C ARG A 707 4.65 -14.89 -27.87
N ALA A 708 5.35 -14.90 -28.99
CA ALA A 708 5.25 -13.91 -30.06
C ALA A 708 4.08 -14.21 -30.99
#